data_AF-L8M7S2-F1
#
_entry.id   AF-L8M7S2-F1
#
_cell.length_a   1.000
_cell.length_b   1.000
_cell.length_c   1.000
_cell.angle_alpha   90.00
_cell.angle_beta   90.00
_cell.angle_gamma   90.00
#
_symmetry.space_group_name_H-M   'P 1'
#
loop_
_entity.id
_entity.type
_entity.pdbx_description
1 polymer ?
#
loop_
_entity_poly.entity_id
_entity_poly.type
_entity_poly.pdbx_seq_one_letter_code
_entity_poly.pdbx_strand_id
1 'polypeptide(L)'
;LAFSPDGKHLVSGSSDQTIKLWDVNQQSLVHTFQAHEDHILSIAFSPDGKHLVSGSSDQTIKLWDVNQQSLVHTFNDHENYVLSVGFSPDGKYLVSGSSDQTIKLWDVNQQSLLHTFNGHKYSVLSVGFSPDGKYLVSGSDDQTIKLWDVNQKSLLHTFKGHENYVRSVAFSPDGKYLISGSDDKTIKLWDVKQQSLLHTFQAHEEPIRSAVFSPDGKYFVSGGSDKTIKLWDVNQQSLVHSFKAHEDHILSIAFSPDGKNLVSSSSDQTIKLWDVKQRSLLHTFNGHEDHVLSVAFSPDGKYLASGSSDQTVKLWLGAKWKYWVEAACKRERLNPALVSRKIDSAPEAANTCIYMGNWLDAEKAEFFVKLGLAMAAEGDARKAKRKLQQAFKLDAKNTNLVELNTKANQLAAQALIEQGLELASSGDLKGVVDKLHQASKLDSKNIDSGELSTKANQLAAQTLIGQGLDLAQNFKLNEAEKKIQQAYKLDPINVNLYELDVEIKRIAAQTLIEEGIDDVRQGNVVKAISLYKQAQELSPNSDIDAESWNSLCWFSSIYRYADDYVLDSCEKAINFAKDEESKTIYLDSRGLARALEGDFQGAIEDFQAFLDGPGGRAKDKRKNWIELLKNDKDPFTDQVLEELKYE
;
A
#
# COMPACT_ATOMS: atom_id res chain seq x y z
N LEU A 1 -3.71 8.24 33.13
CA LEU A 1 -2.24 8.28 32.96
C LEU A 1 -1.72 9.63 33.40
N ALA A 2 -0.49 9.71 33.92
CA ALA A 2 0.19 10.99 34.18
C ALA A 2 1.70 10.87 34.00
N PHE A 3 2.35 11.88 33.45
CA PHE A 3 3.81 12.00 33.46
C PHE A 3 4.28 12.71 34.73
N SER A 4 5.46 12.36 35.22
CA SER A 4 6.15 13.18 36.22
C SER A 4 6.48 14.56 35.64
N PRO A 5 6.59 15.62 36.47
CA PRO A 5 6.91 16.97 36.00
C PRO A 5 8.24 17.07 35.23
N ASP A 6 9.21 16.20 35.53
CA ASP A 6 10.49 16.12 34.82
C ASP A 6 10.45 15.22 33.58
N GLY A 7 9.32 14.57 33.31
CA GLY A 7 9.07 13.69 32.17
C GLY A 7 9.82 12.36 32.19
N LYS A 8 10.52 12.03 33.28
CA LYS A 8 11.30 10.78 33.37
C LYS A 8 10.45 9.58 33.75
N HIS A 9 9.33 9.81 34.42
CA HIS A 9 8.42 8.77 34.84
C HIS A 9 7.04 8.93 34.21
N LEU A 10 6.41 7.80 33.93
CA LEU A 10 5.00 7.70 33.55
C LEU A 10 4.29 6.83 34.58
N VAL A 11 3.04 7.14 34.88
CA VAL A 11 2.22 6.37 35.80
C VAL A 11 0.82 6.09 35.24
N SER A 12 0.29 4.92 35.54
CA SER A 12 -1.10 4.53 35.25
C SER A 12 -1.77 4.02 36.50
N GLY A 13 -3.04 4.39 36.69
CA GLY A 13 -3.98 3.59 37.46
C GLY A 13 -4.83 2.77 36.51
N SER A 14 -5.22 1.57 36.93
CA SER A 14 -5.97 0.61 36.11
C SER A 14 -7.15 0.03 36.89
N SER A 15 -8.11 -0.52 36.15
CA SER A 15 -9.21 -1.31 36.70
C SER A 15 -8.74 -2.61 37.34
N ASP A 16 -7.50 -3.06 37.06
CA ASP A 16 -6.84 -4.19 37.70
C ASP A 16 -6.35 -3.91 39.13
N GLN A 17 -6.73 -2.75 39.70
CA GLN A 17 -6.42 -2.33 41.07
C GLN A 17 -4.94 -1.99 41.31
N THR A 18 -4.11 -2.00 40.26
CA THR A 18 -2.68 -1.70 40.35
C THR A 18 -2.32 -0.33 39.81
N ILE A 19 -1.27 0.25 40.40
CA ILE A 19 -0.56 1.37 39.80
C ILE A 19 0.73 0.84 39.19
N LYS A 20 1.02 1.23 37.96
CA LYS A 20 2.30 0.92 37.31
C LYS A 20 3.09 2.20 37.11
N LEU A 21 4.37 2.13 37.43
CA LEU A 21 5.36 3.20 37.27
C LEU A 21 6.40 2.76 36.25
N TRP A 22 6.62 3.58 35.24
CA TRP A 22 7.59 3.32 34.17
C TRP A 22 8.68 4.39 34.14
N ASP A 23 9.88 3.98 33.74
CA ASP A 23 10.94 4.88 33.33
C ASP A 23 10.80 5.12 31.82
N VAL A 24 10.56 6.38 31.45
CA VAL A 24 10.30 6.82 30.07
C VAL A 24 11.55 6.69 29.21
N ASN A 25 12.74 6.91 29.78
CA ASN A 25 14.00 6.83 29.04
C ASN A 25 14.44 5.38 28.80
N GLN A 26 14.26 4.53 29.81
CA GLN A 26 14.61 3.11 29.72
C GLN A 26 13.50 2.27 29.06
N GLN A 27 12.31 2.84 28.88
CA GLN A 27 11.13 2.15 28.33
C GLN A 27 10.80 0.86 29.09
N SER A 28 10.98 0.90 30.42
CA SER A 28 10.85 -0.26 31.29
C SER A 28 9.89 0.03 32.43
N LEU A 29 9.21 -1.02 32.88
CA LEU A 29 8.42 -0.98 34.10
C LEU A 29 9.38 -0.93 35.29
N VAL A 30 9.28 0.12 36.09
CA VAL A 30 10.07 0.30 37.32
C VAL A 30 9.42 -0.47 38.46
N HIS A 31 8.11 -0.30 38.62
CA HIS A 31 7.37 -0.91 39.73
C HIS A 31 5.88 -1.12 39.41
N THR A 32 5.28 -2.14 40.04
CA THR A 32 3.81 -2.32 40.11
C THR A 32 3.38 -2.29 41.56
N PHE A 33 2.65 -1.25 41.95
CA PHE A 33 2.05 -1.13 43.27
C PHE A 33 0.73 -1.92 43.28
N GLN A 34 0.57 -2.82 44.24
CA GLN A 34 -0.74 -3.35 44.63
C GLN A 34 -1.46 -2.23 45.37
N ALA A 35 -2.22 -1.45 44.62
CA ALA A 35 -2.53 -0.10 45.05
C ALA A 35 -3.84 -0.04 45.86
N HIS A 36 -4.92 -0.55 45.29
CA HIS A 36 -6.28 -0.39 45.80
C HIS A 36 -7.03 -1.74 45.83
N GLU A 37 -8.24 -1.76 46.39
CA GLU A 37 -9.11 -2.95 46.38
C GLU A 37 -10.15 -2.91 45.25
N ASP A 38 -10.22 -1.80 44.51
CA ASP A 38 -11.12 -1.58 43.38
C ASP A 38 -10.50 -0.60 42.35
N HIS A 39 -11.21 -0.32 41.26
CA HIS A 39 -10.77 0.47 40.12
C HIS A 39 -10.17 1.82 40.52
N ILE A 40 -8.99 2.14 39.96
CA ILE A 40 -8.35 3.44 40.16
C ILE A 40 -8.89 4.41 39.12
N LEU A 41 -9.60 5.44 39.59
CA LEU A 41 -10.33 6.37 38.73
C LEU A 41 -9.54 7.65 38.44
N SER A 42 -8.64 8.05 39.35
CA SER A 42 -7.86 9.27 39.21
C SER A 42 -6.47 9.11 39.83
N ILE A 43 -5.49 9.74 39.18
CA ILE A 43 -4.08 9.63 39.56
C ILE A 43 -3.33 10.91 39.18
N ALA A 44 -2.46 11.40 40.07
CA ALA A 44 -1.69 12.63 39.83
C ALA A 44 -0.32 12.60 40.52
N PHE A 45 0.69 13.18 39.88
CA PHE A 45 1.99 13.44 40.50
C PHE A 45 1.95 14.74 41.32
N SER A 46 2.75 14.79 42.38
CA SER A 46 3.08 16.05 43.04
C SER A 46 3.90 16.95 42.11
N PRO A 47 3.86 18.29 42.28
CA PRO A 47 4.62 19.23 41.45
C PRO A 47 6.14 19.02 41.46
N ASP A 48 6.68 18.42 42.52
CA ASP A 48 8.10 18.05 42.62
C ASP A 48 8.41 16.64 42.08
N GLY A 49 7.39 15.89 41.66
CA GLY A 49 7.48 14.54 41.11
C GLY A 49 7.84 13.45 42.14
N LYS A 50 7.96 13.78 43.42
CA LYS A 50 8.39 12.82 44.47
C LYS A 50 7.26 11.97 45.01
N HIS A 51 6.03 12.47 44.91
CA HIS A 51 4.85 11.78 45.40
C HIS A 51 3.84 11.55 44.28
N LEU A 52 3.00 10.56 44.51
CA LEU A 52 1.87 10.21 43.67
C LEU A 52 0.63 10.10 44.56
N VAL A 53 -0.51 10.60 44.06
CA VAL A 53 -1.81 10.36 44.69
C VAL A 53 -2.70 9.56 43.76
N SER A 54 -3.46 8.63 44.32
CA SER A 54 -4.47 7.84 43.61
C SER A 54 -5.80 7.86 44.36
N GLY A 55 -6.91 7.97 43.62
CA GLY A 55 -8.28 7.83 44.13
C GLY A 55 -8.98 6.65 43.45
N SER A 56 -9.74 5.88 44.21
CA SER A 56 -10.36 4.63 43.77
C SER A 56 -11.85 4.51 44.12
N SER A 57 -12.52 3.58 43.43
CA SER A 57 -13.84 3.08 43.80
C SER A 57 -13.88 2.39 45.16
N ASP A 58 -12.72 2.01 45.73
CA ASP A 58 -12.62 1.48 47.09
C ASP A 58 -12.81 2.55 48.19
N GLN A 59 -13.20 3.77 47.80
CA GLN A 59 -13.49 4.92 48.66
C GLN A 59 -12.25 5.53 49.31
N THR A 60 -11.04 5.04 48.99
CA THR A 60 -9.79 5.53 49.56
C THR A 60 -8.99 6.40 48.61
N ILE A 61 -8.14 7.23 49.21
CA ILE A 61 -7.05 7.93 48.53
C ILE A 61 -5.74 7.40 49.09
N LYS A 62 -4.78 7.12 48.22
CA LYS A 62 -3.45 6.67 48.65
C LYS A 62 -2.37 7.60 48.16
N LEU A 63 -1.46 7.95 49.06
CA LEU A 63 -0.26 8.73 48.81
C LEU A 63 0.94 7.80 48.75
N TRP A 64 1.75 7.91 47.71
CA TRP A 64 2.90 7.05 47.45
C TRP A 64 4.17 7.87 47.31
N ASP A 65 5.29 7.32 47.76
CA ASP A 65 6.63 7.86 47.49
C ASP A 65 7.17 7.17 46.24
N VAL A 66 7.49 7.98 45.22
CA VAL A 66 7.93 7.50 43.91
C VAL A 66 9.34 6.92 43.97
N ASN A 67 10.22 7.48 44.81
CA ASN A 67 11.60 7.04 44.94
C ASN A 67 11.71 5.76 45.77
N GLN A 68 10.97 5.71 46.89
CA GLN A 68 10.96 4.55 47.79
C GLN A 68 10.06 3.42 47.28
N GLN A 69 9.19 3.71 46.31
CA GLN A 69 8.24 2.76 45.74
C GLN A 69 7.35 2.15 46.83
N SER A 70 6.89 2.99 47.77
CA SER A 70 6.12 2.56 48.92
C SER A 70 4.91 3.44 49.18
N LEU A 71 3.88 2.84 49.78
CA LEU A 71 2.73 3.56 50.32
C LEU A 71 3.18 4.45 51.49
N VAL A 72 2.89 5.74 51.41
CA VAL A 72 3.12 6.71 52.50
C VAL A 72 1.93 6.73 53.42
N HIS A 73 0.72 6.83 52.87
CA HIS A 73 -0.51 6.95 53.67
C HIS A 73 -1.76 6.51 52.89
N THR A 74 -2.78 6.03 53.60
CA THR A 74 -4.14 5.79 53.08
C THR A 74 -5.11 6.71 53.80
N PHE A 75 -5.79 7.58 53.05
CA PHE A 75 -6.89 8.41 53.54
C PHE A 75 -8.21 7.69 53.25
N ASN A 76 -9.02 7.46 54.29
CA ASN A 76 -10.25 6.65 54.24
C ASN A 76 -11.47 7.40 54.79
N ASP A 77 -11.49 8.73 54.63
CA ASP A 77 -12.55 9.61 55.12
C ASP A 77 -13.75 9.76 54.16
N HIS A 78 -13.66 9.26 52.93
CA HIS A 78 -14.76 9.28 51.96
C HIS A 78 -15.68 8.08 52.16
N GLU A 79 -16.97 8.28 51.89
CA GLU A 79 -18.00 7.25 52.06
C GLU A 79 -18.44 6.60 50.73
N ASN A 80 -17.82 7.02 49.62
CA ASN A 80 -18.13 6.53 48.28
C ASN A 80 -16.93 6.80 47.32
N TYR A 81 -17.07 6.39 46.06
CA TYR A 81 -16.01 6.39 45.04
C TYR A 81 -15.29 7.73 44.93
N VAL A 82 -13.97 7.70 44.92
CA VAL A 82 -13.14 8.90 44.73
C VAL A 82 -12.88 9.08 43.24
N LEU A 83 -13.56 10.04 42.63
CA LEU A 83 -13.61 10.22 41.18
C LEU A 83 -12.50 11.11 40.64
N SER A 84 -11.99 12.03 41.46
CA SER A 84 -10.99 13.01 41.05
C SER A 84 -10.07 13.34 42.23
N VAL A 85 -8.75 13.38 41.99
CA VAL A 85 -7.73 13.80 42.95
C VAL A 85 -6.74 14.76 42.31
N GLY A 86 -6.11 15.63 43.10
CA GLY A 86 -5.07 16.53 42.62
C GLY A 86 -4.24 17.16 43.74
N PHE A 87 -3.02 17.57 43.41
CA PHE A 87 -2.14 18.34 44.30
C PHE A 87 -2.33 19.84 44.12
N SER A 88 -2.11 20.61 45.19
CA SER A 88 -1.91 22.05 45.08
C SER A 88 -0.62 22.36 44.29
N PRO A 89 -0.50 23.54 43.64
CA PRO A 89 0.69 23.90 42.87
C PRO A 89 1.99 23.94 43.69
N ASP A 90 1.90 24.17 45.01
CA ASP A 90 3.03 24.12 45.94
C ASP A 90 3.26 22.73 46.55
N GLY A 91 2.45 21.74 46.20
CA GLY A 91 2.54 20.35 46.65
C GLY A 91 2.16 20.10 48.11
N LYS A 92 1.72 21.13 48.86
CA LYS A 92 1.42 20.99 50.30
C LYS A 92 0.08 20.36 50.58
N TYR A 93 -0.87 20.48 49.66
CA TYR A 93 -2.24 20.02 49.85
C TYR A 93 -2.65 19.02 48.77
N LEU A 94 -3.55 18.13 49.17
CA LEU A 94 -4.31 17.26 48.28
C LEU A 94 -5.78 17.65 48.30
N VAL A 95 -6.42 17.60 47.15
CA VAL A 95 -7.89 17.72 47.03
C VAL A 95 -8.45 16.48 46.37
N SER A 96 -9.68 16.13 46.72
CA SER A 96 -10.47 15.13 46.01
C SER A 96 -11.93 15.53 45.84
N GLY A 97 -12.59 14.95 44.85
CA GLY A 97 -14.04 14.91 44.71
C GLY A 97 -14.53 13.47 44.72
N SER A 98 -15.66 13.23 45.39
CA SER A 98 -16.24 11.88 45.55
C SER A 98 -17.73 11.84 45.17
N SER A 99 -18.19 10.63 44.87
CA SER A 99 -19.62 10.27 44.76
C SER A 99 -20.38 10.45 46.08
N ASP A 100 -19.70 10.65 47.21
CA ASP A 100 -20.31 11.01 48.50
C ASP A 100 -20.75 12.49 48.58
N GLN A 101 -20.67 13.21 47.46
CA GLN A 101 -21.10 14.60 47.29
C GLN A 101 -20.18 15.63 47.96
N THR A 102 -19.05 15.19 48.54
CA THR A 102 -18.11 16.05 49.24
C THR A 102 -16.81 16.27 48.46
N ILE A 103 -16.15 17.36 48.81
CA ILE A 103 -14.76 17.63 48.44
C ILE A 103 -13.96 17.66 49.73
N LYS A 104 -12.81 17.02 49.74
CA LYS A 104 -11.95 16.99 50.93
C LYS A 104 -10.58 17.54 50.60
N LEU A 105 -9.97 18.18 51.60
CA LEU A 105 -8.65 18.80 51.52
C LEU A 105 -7.77 18.21 52.62
N TRP A 106 -6.58 17.74 52.25
CA TRP A 106 -5.61 17.15 53.18
C TRP A 106 -4.29 17.89 53.14
N ASP A 107 -3.58 17.85 54.26
CA ASP A 107 -2.17 18.23 54.34
C ASP A 107 -1.31 17.03 53.97
N VAL A 108 -0.43 17.20 52.99
CA VAL A 108 0.44 16.12 52.50
C VAL A 108 1.49 15.73 53.53
N ASN A 109 2.02 16.69 54.28
CA ASN A 109 3.09 16.46 55.26
C ASN A 109 2.53 15.87 56.56
N GLN A 110 1.40 16.40 57.03
CA GLN A 110 0.74 15.92 58.26
C GLN A 110 -0.11 14.67 58.02
N GLN A 111 -0.40 14.33 56.76
CA GLN A 111 -1.20 13.17 56.37
C GLN A 111 -2.57 13.18 57.06
N SER A 112 -3.19 14.37 57.15
CA SER A 112 -4.43 14.58 57.90
C SER A 112 -5.44 15.37 57.11
N LEU A 113 -6.72 15.04 57.28
CA LEU A 113 -7.84 15.79 56.74
C LEU A 113 -7.88 17.19 57.36
N LEU A 114 -7.75 18.22 56.52
CA LEU A 114 -7.83 19.63 56.93
C LEU A 114 -9.25 20.17 56.90
N HIS A 115 -10.06 19.72 55.94
CA HIS A 115 -11.44 20.17 55.78
C HIS A 115 -12.27 19.25 54.87
N THR A 116 -13.58 19.19 55.12
CA THR A 116 -14.59 18.64 54.21
C THR A 116 -15.50 19.77 53.75
N PHE A 117 -15.40 20.13 52.47
CA PHE A 117 -16.29 21.10 51.83
C PHE A 117 -17.61 20.41 51.47
N ASN A 118 -18.68 20.90 52.10
CA ASN A 118 -20.04 20.45 51.85
C ASN A 118 -20.77 21.49 51.01
N GLY A 119 -21.57 21.06 50.02
CA GLY A 119 -22.44 21.98 49.29
C GLY A 119 -22.92 21.52 47.92
N HIS A 120 -22.28 20.51 47.32
CA HIS A 120 -22.85 19.81 46.18
C HIS A 120 -23.97 18.85 46.65
N LYS A 121 -24.92 18.57 45.75
CA LYS A 121 -26.08 17.69 46.05
C LYS A 121 -25.95 16.28 45.47
N TYR A 122 -24.99 16.06 44.60
CA TYR A 122 -24.70 14.80 43.92
C TYR A 122 -23.18 14.66 43.75
N SER A 123 -22.74 13.59 43.08
CA SER A 123 -21.33 13.24 42.90
C SER A 123 -20.48 14.42 42.42
N VAL A 124 -19.28 14.54 42.95
CA VAL A 124 -18.29 15.53 42.49
C VAL A 124 -17.35 14.85 41.50
N LEU A 125 -17.54 15.13 40.22
CA LEU A 125 -16.86 14.42 39.13
C LEU A 125 -15.46 14.96 38.85
N SER A 126 -15.21 16.24 39.14
CA SER A 126 -13.96 16.91 38.78
C SER A 126 -13.63 17.99 39.80
N VAL A 127 -12.38 18.01 40.27
CA VAL A 127 -11.83 19.05 41.15
C VAL A 127 -10.50 19.56 40.62
N GLY A 128 -10.15 20.81 40.92
CA GLY A 128 -8.85 21.36 40.55
C GLY A 128 -8.50 22.63 41.33
N PHE A 129 -7.20 22.82 41.58
CA PHE A 129 -6.68 24.05 42.16
C PHE A 129 -6.52 25.14 41.10
N SER A 130 -6.67 26.41 41.51
CA SER A 130 -6.19 27.54 40.72
C SER A 130 -4.65 27.50 40.61
N PRO A 131 -4.06 28.09 39.56
CA PRO A 131 -2.60 28.10 39.37
C PRO A 131 -1.81 28.73 40.54
N ASP A 132 -2.44 29.63 41.30
CA ASP A 132 -1.86 30.25 42.49
C ASP A 132 -2.19 29.51 43.81
N GLY A 133 -2.94 28.41 43.73
CA GLY A 133 -3.31 27.55 44.85
C GLY A 133 -4.33 28.14 45.82
N LYS A 134 -4.86 29.35 45.56
CA LYS A 134 -5.79 30.03 46.49
C LYS A 134 -7.21 29.51 46.42
N TYR A 135 -7.61 29.00 45.26
CA TYR A 135 -8.98 28.56 45.01
C TYR A 135 -9.02 27.10 44.59
N LEU A 136 -10.17 26.48 44.86
CA LEU A 136 -10.57 25.20 44.28
C LEU A 136 -11.80 25.42 43.40
N VAL A 137 -11.85 24.70 42.28
CA VAL A 137 -13.07 24.56 41.49
C VAL A 137 -13.54 23.11 41.54
N SER A 138 -14.85 22.92 41.54
CA SER A 138 -15.47 21.60 41.44
C SER A 138 -16.65 21.58 40.48
N GLY A 139 -16.79 20.52 39.71
CA GLY A 139 -17.94 20.22 38.85
C GLY A 139 -18.68 18.96 39.35
N SER A 140 -20.01 18.95 39.25
CA SER A 140 -20.84 17.90 39.84
C SER A 140 -21.99 17.45 38.92
N ASP A 141 -22.50 16.26 39.21
CA ASP A 141 -23.78 15.74 38.71
C ASP A 141 -24.97 16.62 39.10
N ASP A 142 -24.81 17.52 40.09
CA ASP A 142 -25.83 18.52 40.43
C ASP A 142 -25.96 19.69 39.46
N GLN A 143 -25.27 19.60 38.31
CA GLN A 143 -25.31 20.55 37.21
C GLN A 143 -24.69 21.91 37.57
N THR A 144 -24.01 22.01 38.71
CA THR A 144 -23.35 23.24 39.17
C THR A 144 -21.84 23.11 39.20
N ILE A 145 -21.19 24.26 39.13
CA ILE A 145 -19.77 24.41 39.42
C ILE A 145 -19.63 25.25 40.68
N LYS A 146 -18.72 24.90 41.57
CA LYS A 146 -18.47 25.66 42.80
C LYS A 146 -17.02 26.13 42.87
N LEU A 147 -16.86 27.37 43.32
CA LEU A 147 -15.56 27.98 43.61
C LEU A 147 -15.41 28.07 45.12
N TRP A 148 -14.30 27.60 45.64
CA TRP A 148 -14.01 27.54 47.07
C TRP A 148 -12.72 28.27 47.38
N ASP A 149 -12.66 28.90 48.55
CA ASP A 149 -11.43 29.48 49.09
C ASP A 149 -10.68 28.41 49.91
N VAL A 150 -9.43 28.14 49.55
CA VAL A 150 -8.61 27.13 50.21
C VAL A 150 -8.24 27.55 51.63
N ASN A 151 -7.95 28.83 51.85
CA ASN A 151 -7.51 29.35 53.14
C ASN A 151 -8.69 29.52 54.11
N GLN A 152 -9.79 30.09 53.62
CA GLN A 152 -11.00 30.32 54.41
C GLN A 152 -11.84 29.05 54.57
N LYS A 153 -11.56 28.01 53.78
CA LYS A 153 -12.27 26.72 53.80
C LYS A 153 -13.78 26.92 53.59
N SER A 154 -14.14 27.79 52.66
CA SER A 154 -15.53 28.25 52.46
C SER A 154 -15.91 28.27 50.99
N LEU A 155 -17.22 28.13 50.73
CA LEU A 155 -17.80 28.32 49.40
C LEU A 155 -17.79 29.81 49.06
N LEU A 156 -17.10 30.19 47.99
CA LEU A 156 -17.11 31.56 47.46
C LEU A 156 -18.30 31.78 46.53
N HIS A 157 -18.54 30.84 45.61
CA HIS A 157 -19.57 31.01 44.59
C HIS A 157 -20.11 29.67 44.07
N THR A 158 -21.38 29.66 43.66
CA THR A 158 -21.98 28.56 42.89
C THR A 158 -22.39 29.07 41.51
N PHE A 159 -21.65 28.67 40.49
CA PHE A 159 -21.98 28.93 39.10
C PHE A 159 -23.11 27.99 38.66
N LYS A 160 -24.25 28.58 38.30
CA LYS A 160 -25.41 27.87 37.76
C LYS A 160 -25.55 28.19 36.28
N GLY A 161 -26.04 27.22 35.50
CA GLY A 161 -26.40 27.44 34.11
C GLY A 161 -26.19 26.26 33.17
N HIS A 162 -25.51 25.20 33.61
CA HIS A 162 -25.57 23.91 32.91
C HIS A 162 -26.90 23.22 33.22
N GLU A 163 -27.39 22.42 32.27
CA GLU A 163 -28.68 21.71 32.35
C GLU A 163 -28.51 20.20 32.58
N ASN A 164 -27.26 19.74 32.65
CA ASN A 164 -26.91 18.35 32.88
C ASN A 164 -25.54 18.24 33.59
N TYR A 165 -25.06 17.02 33.83
CA TYR A 165 -23.86 16.73 34.61
C TYR A 165 -22.63 17.49 34.11
N VAL A 166 -21.86 18.08 35.03
CA VAL A 166 -20.63 18.80 34.70
C VAL A 166 -19.45 17.85 34.86
N ARG A 167 -18.96 17.32 33.74
CA ARG A 167 -17.92 16.27 33.72
C ARG A 167 -16.51 16.79 33.95
N SER A 168 -16.23 18.01 33.50
CA SER A 168 -14.87 18.57 33.52
C SER A 168 -14.91 20.05 33.85
N VAL A 169 -14.02 20.48 34.75
CA VAL A 169 -13.75 21.89 35.05
C VAL A 169 -12.25 22.14 35.02
N ALA A 170 -11.85 23.29 34.48
CA ALA A 170 -10.43 23.65 34.43
C ALA A 170 -10.23 25.17 34.52
N PHE A 171 -9.23 25.59 35.28
CA PHE A 171 -8.74 26.97 35.25
C PHE A 171 -7.92 27.24 34.00
N SER A 172 -7.99 28.48 33.50
CA SER A 172 -6.99 28.98 32.55
C SER A 172 -5.61 29.03 33.23
N PRO A 173 -4.50 28.92 32.46
CA PRO A 173 -3.15 28.97 33.02
C PRO A 173 -2.83 30.23 33.85
N ASP A 174 -3.51 31.35 33.56
CA ASP A 174 -3.39 32.59 34.31
C ASP A 174 -4.40 32.73 35.48
N GLY A 175 -5.27 31.73 35.66
CA GLY A 175 -6.28 31.65 36.73
C GLY A 175 -7.45 32.61 36.59
N LYS A 176 -7.55 33.39 35.50
CA LYS A 176 -8.62 34.39 35.33
C LYS A 176 -9.96 33.78 34.92
N TYR A 177 -9.92 32.67 34.20
CA TYR A 177 -11.09 32.05 33.62
C TYR A 177 -11.25 30.60 34.07
N LEU A 178 -12.48 30.11 34.00
CA LEU A 178 -12.83 28.70 34.12
C LEU A 178 -13.54 28.25 32.85
N ILE A 179 -13.24 27.05 32.38
CA ILE A 179 -14.10 26.33 31.44
C ILE A 179 -14.78 25.16 32.14
N SER A 180 -15.99 24.88 31.72
CA SER A 180 -16.73 23.69 32.13
C SER A 180 -17.38 23.00 30.93
N GLY A 181 -17.21 21.68 30.85
CA GLY A 181 -17.85 20.82 29.86
C GLY A 181 -18.91 19.94 30.50
N SER A 182 -20.06 19.78 29.84
CA SER A 182 -21.23 19.11 30.40
C SER A 182 -21.89 18.14 29.42
N ASP A 183 -22.69 17.24 29.97
CA ASP A 183 -23.62 16.36 29.25
C ASP A 183 -24.77 17.11 28.58
N ASP A 184 -24.94 18.41 28.88
CA ASP A 184 -25.86 19.30 28.17
C ASP A 184 -25.30 19.75 26.81
N LYS A 185 -24.15 19.19 26.41
CA LYS A 185 -23.49 19.40 25.11
C LYS A 185 -22.89 20.80 24.95
N THR A 186 -22.89 21.62 26.00
CA THR A 186 -22.33 22.97 26.00
C THR A 186 -21.00 23.06 26.76
N ILE A 187 -20.19 24.04 26.35
CA ILE A 187 -19.09 24.54 27.17
C ILE A 187 -19.45 25.90 27.68
N LYS A 188 -19.12 26.18 28.94
CA LYS A 188 -19.28 27.52 29.51
C LYS A 188 -17.93 28.08 29.93
N LEU A 189 -17.72 29.35 29.63
CA LEU A 189 -16.57 30.13 30.06
C LEU A 189 -17.03 31.10 31.13
N TRP A 190 -16.33 31.10 32.26
CA TRP A 190 -16.67 31.89 33.44
C TRP A 190 -15.52 32.80 33.82
N ASP A 191 -15.84 33.98 34.32
CA ASP A 191 -14.86 34.88 34.93
C ASP A 191 -14.74 34.55 36.42
N VAL A 192 -13.52 34.22 36.87
CA VAL A 192 -13.27 33.83 38.26
C VAL A 192 -13.43 35.01 39.22
N LYS A 193 -13.01 36.20 38.79
CA LYS A 193 -13.03 37.41 39.63
C LYS A 193 -14.44 37.99 39.75
N GLN A 194 -15.16 38.06 38.63
CA GLN A 194 -16.53 38.56 38.57
C GLN A 194 -17.55 37.50 39.01
N GLN A 195 -17.15 36.23 39.08
CA GLN A 195 -18.00 35.11 39.45
C GLN A 195 -19.24 35.02 38.55
N SER A 196 -19.05 35.21 37.25
CA SER A 196 -20.13 35.33 36.28
C SER A 196 -19.87 34.49 35.03
N LEU A 197 -20.96 34.11 34.36
CA LEU A 197 -20.91 33.47 33.05
C LEU A 197 -20.51 34.52 32.01
N LEU A 198 -19.40 34.29 31.30
CA LEU A 198 -18.98 35.12 30.17
C LEU A 198 -19.65 34.65 28.88
N HIS A 199 -19.65 33.34 28.63
CA HIS A 199 -20.16 32.79 27.37
C HIS A 199 -20.64 31.35 27.52
N THR A 200 -21.68 30.98 26.74
CA THR A 200 -22.11 29.59 26.54
C THR A 200 -21.85 29.21 25.09
N PHE A 201 -20.93 28.26 24.87
CA PHE A 201 -20.62 27.68 23.58
C PHE A 201 -21.55 26.50 23.33
N GLN A 202 -22.34 26.59 22.26
CA GLN A 202 -23.06 25.44 21.69
C GLN A 202 -22.02 24.54 21.01
N ALA A 203 -21.39 23.69 21.82
CA ALA A 203 -20.14 23.08 21.44
C ALA A 203 -20.37 21.83 20.61
N HIS A 204 -21.13 20.86 21.11
CA HIS A 204 -21.25 19.53 20.51
C HIS A 204 -22.72 19.10 20.32
N GLU A 205 -22.94 18.08 19.51
CA GLU A 205 -24.28 17.47 19.33
C GLU A 205 -24.56 16.37 20.36
N GLU A 206 -23.54 15.95 21.10
CA GLU A 206 -23.56 14.88 22.10
C GLU A 206 -22.70 15.27 23.31
N PRO A 207 -22.82 14.56 24.46
CA PRO A 207 -22.10 14.87 25.69
C PRO A 207 -20.60 15.11 25.54
N ILE A 208 -20.09 16.11 26.26
CA ILE A 208 -18.67 16.51 26.27
C ILE A 208 -17.94 15.75 27.37
N ARG A 209 -16.90 15.02 27.00
CA ARG A 209 -16.12 14.23 27.95
C ARG A 209 -14.85 14.92 28.43
N SER A 210 -14.27 15.79 27.61
CA SER A 210 -13.01 16.47 27.93
C SER A 210 -12.97 17.87 27.32
N ALA A 211 -12.53 18.84 28.10
CA ALA A 211 -12.24 20.20 27.66
C ALA A 211 -11.00 20.72 28.38
N VAL A 212 -10.03 21.25 27.62
CA VAL A 212 -8.73 21.69 28.17
C VAL A 212 -8.25 22.98 27.52
N PHE A 213 -7.64 23.86 28.31
CA PHE A 213 -6.99 25.06 27.81
C PHE A 213 -5.67 24.75 27.09
N SER A 214 -5.30 25.60 26.14
CA SER A 214 -3.92 25.66 25.64
C SER A 214 -2.98 26.16 26.74
N PRO A 215 -1.67 25.80 26.70
CA PRO A 215 -0.70 26.24 27.71
C PRO A 215 -0.56 27.77 27.82
N ASP A 216 -0.84 28.51 26.75
CA ASP A 216 -0.82 29.97 26.74
C ASP A 216 -2.18 30.60 27.11
N GLY A 217 -3.21 29.79 27.36
CA GLY A 217 -4.55 30.20 27.76
C GLY A 217 -5.36 30.93 26.68
N LYS A 218 -4.84 31.07 25.45
CA LYS A 218 -5.55 31.79 24.37
C LYS A 218 -6.64 30.95 23.72
N TYR A 219 -6.47 29.64 23.71
CA TYR A 219 -7.41 28.70 23.14
C TYR A 219 -7.87 27.69 24.18
N PHE A 220 -8.98 27.05 23.91
CA PHE A 220 -9.32 25.78 24.53
C PHE A 220 -9.84 24.82 23.48
N VAL A 221 -9.77 23.53 23.78
CA VAL A 221 -10.22 22.46 22.92
C VAL A 221 -11.26 21.63 23.65
N SER A 222 -12.20 21.06 22.90
CA SER A 222 -13.24 20.18 23.41
C SER A 222 -13.42 18.94 22.58
N GLY A 223 -13.71 17.82 23.25
CA GLY A 223 -13.98 16.52 22.66
C GLY A 223 -15.37 16.04 23.01
N GLY A 224 -16.19 15.83 21.98
CA GLY A 224 -17.54 15.35 22.12
C GLY A 224 -17.66 13.85 21.89
N SER A 225 -18.73 13.28 22.45
CA SER A 225 -19.21 11.95 22.06
C SER A 225 -19.75 11.94 20.61
N ASP A 226 -19.93 13.12 20.01
CA ASP A 226 -20.26 13.34 18.59
C ASP A 226 -19.07 13.11 17.65
N LYS A 227 -17.95 12.62 18.19
CA LYS A 227 -16.74 12.21 17.45
C LYS A 227 -15.97 13.39 16.86
N THR A 228 -16.30 14.62 17.27
CA THR A 228 -15.62 15.84 16.80
C THR A 228 -14.77 16.48 17.88
N ILE A 229 -13.69 17.13 17.44
CA ILE A 229 -12.89 18.02 18.27
C ILE A 229 -13.18 19.44 17.83
N LYS A 230 -13.36 20.37 18.78
CA LYS A 230 -13.54 21.79 18.46
C LYS A 230 -12.52 22.64 19.18
N LEU A 231 -11.92 23.56 18.43
CA LEU A 231 -10.94 24.53 18.90
C LEU A 231 -11.60 25.90 18.97
N TRP A 232 -11.45 26.56 20.11
CA TRP A 232 -12.15 27.79 20.45
C TRP A 232 -11.15 28.86 20.88
N ASP A 233 -11.42 30.11 20.50
CA ASP A 233 -10.66 31.27 20.96
C ASP A 233 -11.32 31.84 22.21
N VAL A 234 -10.56 31.95 23.30
CA VAL A 234 -11.04 32.39 24.61
C VAL A 234 -11.43 33.87 24.58
N ASN A 235 -10.64 34.71 23.90
CA ASN A 235 -10.85 36.15 23.87
C ASN A 235 -11.98 36.53 22.92
N GLN A 236 -12.02 35.90 21.75
CA GLN A 236 -13.08 36.15 20.76
C GLN A 236 -14.38 35.42 21.08
N GLN A 237 -14.35 34.45 22.00
CA GLN A 237 -15.49 33.62 22.38
C GLN A 237 -16.15 32.98 21.15
N SER A 238 -15.32 32.46 20.24
CA SER A 238 -15.78 31.95 18.95
C SER A 238 -15.11 30.64 18.58
N LEU A 239 -15.79 29.86 17.74
CA LEU A 239 -15.25 28.64 17.17
C LEU A 239 -14.16 28.99 16.14
N VAL A 240 -12.95 28.52 16.36
CA VAL A 240 -11.84 28.65 15.41
C VAL A 240 -11.92 27.57 14.35
N HIS A 241 -12.15 26.31 14.77
CA HIS A 241 -12.24 25.18 13.87
C HIS A 241 -12.95 23.97 14.50
N SER A 242 -13.59 23.15 13.66
CA SER A 242 -14.20 21.87 14.04
C SER A 242 -13.54 20.75 13.23
N PHE A 243 -12.85 19.84 13.91
CA PHE A 243 -12.23 18.66 13.33
C PHE A 243 -13.23 17.49 13.35
N LYS A 244 -13.48 16.88 12.19
CA LYS A 244 -14.06 15.53 12.14
C LYS A 244 -12.97 14.56 12.56
N ALA A 245 -12.99 14.16 13.82
CA ALA A 245 -11.80 13.64 14.45
C ALA A 245 -11.73 12.12 14.41
N HIS A 246 -12.76 11.44 14.88
CA HIS A 246 -12.76 10.00 15.14
C HIS A 246 -14.02 9.32 14.60
N GLU A 247 -14.01 7.98 14.57
CA GLU A 247 -15.17 7.17 14.18
C GLU A 247 -16.07 6.82 15.37
N ASP A 248 -15.62 7.10 16.59
CA ASP A 248 -16.35 6.89 17.84
C ASP A 248 -16.02 7.98 18.89
N HIS A 249 -16.64 7.89 20.07
CA HIS A 249 -16.55 8.87 21.15
C HIS A 249 -15.11 9.26 21.49
N ILE A 250 -14.86 10.56 21.63
CA ILE A 250 -13.57 11.06 22.11
C ILE A 250 -13.56 10.97 23.64
N LEU A 251 -12.56 10.28 24.18
CA LEU A 251 -12.45 10.01 25.61
C LEU A 251 -11.47 10.94 26.31
N SER A 252 -10.40 11.36 25.64
CA SER A 252 -9.39 12.24 26.22
C SER A 252 -8.74 13.12 25.15
N ILE A 253 -8.42 14.36 25.51
CA ILE A 253 -7.68 15.31 24.67
C ILE A 253 -6.61 16.01 25.50
N ALA A 254 -5.46 16.28 24.90
CA ALA A 254 -4.41 17.10 25.50
C ALA A 254 -3.72 18.00 24.46
N PHE A 255 -3.29 19.19 24.89
CA PHE A 255 -2.36 20.01 24.13
C PHE A 255 -0.91 19.53 24.35
N SER A 256 -0.06 19.70 23.33
CA SER A 256 1.38 19.65 23.53
C SER A 256 1.83 20.78 24.46
N PRO A 257 2.94 20.63 25.19
CA PRO A 257 3.44 21.67 26.11
C PRO A 257 3.71 23.03 25.44
N ASP A 258 4.05 23.01 24.15
CA ASP A 258 4.26 24.23 23.35
C ASP A 258 2.97 24.77 22.70
N GLY A 259 1.83 24.12 22.93
CA GLY A 259 0.51 24.50 22.43
C GLY A 259 0.31 24.35 20.92
N LYS A 260 1.29 23.83 20.18
CA LYS A 260 1.22 23.74 18.70
C LYS A 260 0.46 22.54 18.20
N ASN A 261 0.42 21.47 18.99
CA ASN A 261 -0.24 20.23 18.63
C ASN A 261 -1.33 19.87 19.63
N LEU A 262 -2.28 19.08 19.15
CA LEU A 262 -3.32 18.43 19.94
C LEU A 262 -3.22 16.92 19.78
N VAL A 263 -3.49 16.19 20.84
CA VAL A 263 -3.69 14.74 20.76
C VAL A 263 -5.07 14.39 21.28
N SER A 264 -5.73 13.44 20.63
CA SER A 264 -7.03 12.92 21.01
C SER A 264 -7.03 11.41 21.02
N SER A 265 -7.76 10.81 21.95
CA SER A 265 -8.00 9.38 22.02
C SER A 265 -9.49 9.07 21.95
N SER A 266 -9.84 7.91 21.41
CA SER A 266 -11.23 7.55 21.17
C SER A 266 -11.52 6.09 21.49
N SER A 267 -12.82 5.82 21.67
CA SER A 267 -13.40 4.48 21.68
C SER A 267 -13.14 3.71 20.37
N ASP A 268 -12.79 4.39 19.27
CA ASP A 268 -12.43 3.77 17.99
C ASP A 268 -11.05 3.09 17.99
N GLN A 269 -10.43 2.93 19.16
CA GLN A 269 -9.13 2.28 19.38
C GLN A 269 -7.93 3.08 18.84
N THR A 270 -8.15 4.29 18.30
CA THR A 270 -7.09 5.11 17.72
C THR A 270 -6.74 6.32 18.58
N ILE A 271 -5.54 6.83 18.31
CA ILE A 271 -5.08 8.11 18.83
C ILE A 271 -4.71 8.99 17.65
N LYS A 272 -5.10 10.27 17.67
CA LYS A 272 -4.83 11.20 16.57
C LYS A 272 -4.09 12.43 17.05
N LEU A 273 -3.06 12.80 16.30
CA LEU A 273 -2.25 13.99 16.50
C LEU A 273 -2.62 15.04 15.45
N TRP A 274 -2.83 16.28 15.89
CA TRP A 274 -3.31 17.37 15.05
C TRP A 274 -2.39 18.58 15.18
N ASP A 275 -2.22 19.33 14.09
CA ASP A 275 -1.57 20.64 14.10
C ASP A 275 -2.62 21.73 14.34
N VAL A 276 -2.45 22.52 15.39
CA VAL A 276 -3.40 23.55 15.81
C VAL A 276 -3.45 24.70 14.79
N LYS A 277 -2.29 25.07 14.22
CA LYS A 277 -2.18 26.21 13.31
C LYS A 277 -2.66 25.86 11.90
N GLN A 278 -2.25 24.71 11.40
CA GLN A 278 -2.62 24.20 10.08
C GLN A 278 -4.03 23.60 10.07
N ARG A 279 -4.58 23.28 11.25
CA ARG A 279 -5.91 22.70 11.42
C ARG A 279 -6.05 21.38 10.66
N SER A 280 -5.01 20.57 10.72
CA SER A 280 -4.90 19.33 9.96
C SER A 280 -4.51 18.17 10.87
N LEU A 281 -4.97 16.98 10.48
CA LEU A 281 -4.49 15.73 11.06
C LEU A 281 -3.03 15.52 10.64
N LEU A 282 -2.14 15.40 11.62
CA LEU A 282 -0.74 15.07 11.40
C LEU A 282 -0.53 13.55 11.33
N HIS A 283 -1.18 12.80 12.24
CA HIS A 283 -0.98 11.36 12.31
C HIS A 283 -2.13 10.64 13.03
N THR A 284 -2.37 9.39 12.66
CA THR A 284 -3.22 8.44 13.42
C THR A 284 -2.34 7.31 13.90
N PHE A 285 -2.19 7.17 15.22
CA PHE A 285 -1.53 6.03 15.83
C PHE A 285 -2.53 4.89 15.98
N ASN A 286 -2.17 3.75 15.40
CA ASN A 286 -2.89 2.49 15.51
C ASN A 286 -2.05 1.51 16.34
N GLY A 287 -2.72 0.60 17.05
CA GLY A 287 -2.05 -0.50 17.75
C GLY A 287 -2.61 -0.83 19.13
N HIS A 288 -3.56 -0.07 19.64
CA HIS A 288 -4.44 -0.53 20.72
C HIS A 288 -5.54 -1.42 20.13
N GLU A 289 -6.01 -2.39 20.93
CA GLU A 289 -7.03 -3.37 20.51
C GLU A 289 -8.41 -3.09 21.14
N ASP A 290 -8.51 -2.05 21.97
CA ASP A 290 -9.73 -1.61 22.64
C ASP A 290 -9.70 -0.09 22.91
N HIS A 291 -10.77 0.47 23.47
CA HIS A 291 -11.00 1.89 23.73
C HIS A 291 -9.79 2.57 24.38
N VAL A 292 -9.30 3.66 23.77
CA VAL A 292 -8.18 4.42 24.32
C VAL A 292 -8.71 5.49 25.27
N LEU A 293 -8.66 5.18 26.57
CA LEU A 293 -9.30 5.96 27.63
C LEU A 293 -8.58 7.26 27.96
N SER A 294 -7.25 7.30 27.82
CA SER A 294 -6.44 8.44 28.26
C SER A 294 -5.23 8.64 27.37
N VAL A 295 -4.91 9.90 27.07
CA VAL A 295 -3.68 10.32 26.41
C VAL A 295 -3.03 11.48 27.14
N ALA A 296 -1.70 11.54 27.11
CA ALA A 296 -0.93 12.63 27.69
C ALA A 296 0.37 12.87 26.90
N PHE A 297 0.80 14.12 26.82
CA PHE A 297 2.16 14.46 26.37
C PHE A 297 3.13 14.42 27.55
N SER A 298 4.37 14.02 27.30
CA SER A 298 5.45 14.29 28.24
C SER A 298 5.67 15.81 28.35
N PRO A 299 6.14 16.33 29.49
CA PRO A 299 6.37 17.76 29.70
C PRO A 299 7.33 18.42 28.69
N ASP A 300 8.26 17.64 28.12
CA ASP A 300 9.17 18.09 27.08
C ASP A 300 8.61 17.94 25.65
N GLY A 301 7.40 17.39 25.52
CA GLY A 301 6.70 17.14 24.26
C GLY A 301 7.31 16.04 23.39
N LYS A 302 8.34 15.32 23.88
CA LYS A 302 9.04 14.27 23.10
C LYS A 302 8.27 12.96 23.05
N TYR A 303 7.41 12.69 24.01
CA TYR A 303 6.63 11.47 24.11
C TYR A 303 5.15 11.77 24.23
N LEU A 304 4.37 10.81 23.78
CA LEU A 304 2.95 10.67 24.01
C LEU A 304 2.75 9.35 24.75
N ALA A 305 1.96 9.33 25.80
CA ALA A 305 1.49 8.09 26.42
C ALA A 305 0.01 7.91 26.12
N SER A 306 -0.41 6.66 25.91
CA SER A 306 -1.81 6.26 25.81
C SER A 306 -2.09 5.04 26.67
N GLY A 307 -3.29 5.00 27.24
CA GLY A 307 -3.76 3.90 28.08
C GLY A 307 -5.12 3.46 27.59
N SER A 308 -5.29 2.15 27.42
CA SER A 308 -6.47 1.55 26.81
C SER A 308 -7.10 0.47 27.70
N SER A 309 -8.37 0.20 27.44
CA SER A 309 -9.10 -0.95 27.98
C SER A 309 -8.49 -2.29 27.59
N ASP A 310 -7.59 -2.33 26.60
CA ASP A 310 -6.81 -3.52 26.23
C ASP A 310 -5.74 -3.90 27.25
N GLN A 311 -5.73 -3.24 28.42
CA GLN A 311 -4.80 -3.45 29.53
C GLN A 311 -3.36 -3.07 29.21
N THR A 312 -3.13 -2.28 28.14
CA THR A 312 -1.81 -1.81 27.77
C THR A 312 -1.66 -0.30 27.92
N VAL A 313 -0.42 0.10 28.24
CA VAL A 313 0.04 1.47 28.11
C VAL A 313 1.08 1.49 26.99
N LYS A 314 0.89 2.38 26.01
CA LYS A 314 1.83 2.55 24.91
C LYS A 314 2.47 3.93 25.00
N LEU A 315 3.79 3.93 24.84
CA LEU A 315 4.58 5.15 24.73
C LEU A 315 4.95 5.35 23.26
N TRP A 316 4.56 6.48 22.71
CA TRP A 316 4.83 6.89 21.34
C TRP A 316 5.83 8.03 21.39
N LEU A 317 6.83 8.04 20.51
CA LEU A 317 7.63 9.24 20.35
C LEU A 317 6.75 10.34 19.72
N GLY A 318 6.47 11.36 20.53
CA GLY A 318 5.69 12.53 20.20
C GLY A 318 6.33 13.33 19.06
N ALA A 319 5.59 13.43 17.96
CA ALA A 319 5.41 14.66 17.20
C ALA A 319 6.64 15.42 16.65
N LYS A 320 7.78 14.75 16.45
CA LYS A 320 8.63 15.08 15.30
C LYS A 320 8.71 13.87 14.40
N TRP A 321 7.67 13.63 13.62
CA TRP A 321 7.81 12.87 12.37
C TRP A 321 9.00 13.41 11.57
N LYS A 322 9.31 14.70 11.71
CA LYS A 322 10.54 15.32 11.23
C LYS A 322 11.81 14.69 11.78
N TYR A 323 11.88 14.27 13.05
CA TYR A 323 13.03 13.50 13.56
C TYR A 323 13.09 12.09 12.97
N TRP A 324 11.95 11.44 12.75
CA TRP A 324 11.91 10.15 12.06
C TRP A 324 12.35 10.28 10.61
N VAL A 325 11.89 11.31 9.91
CA VAL A 325 12.32 11.64 8.54
C VAL A 325 13.77 12.10 8.52
N GLU A 326 14.23 12.91 9.48
CA GLU A 326 15.65 13.28 9.60
C GLU A 326 16.50 12.03 9.83
N ALA A 327 16.14 11.16 10.76
CA ALA A 327 16.87 9.92 11.05
C ALA A 327 16.84 8.95 9.87
N ALA A 328 15.67 8.75 9.24
CA ALA A 328 15.51 7.90 8.07
C ALA A 328 16.29 8.46 6.88
N CYS A 329 16.16 9.74 6.56
CA CYS A 329 16.91 10.39 5.48
C CYS A 329 18.41 10.40 5.76
N LYS A 330 18.86 10.49 7.02
CA LYS A 330 20.28 10.42 7.37
C LYS A 330 20.83 9.00 7.22
N ARG A 331 20.05 7.98 7.59
CA ARG A 331 20.41 6.55 7.46
C ARG A 331 20.39 6.08 6.01
N GLU A 332 19.36 6.49 5.26
CA GLU A 332 19.11 6.08 3.89
C GLU A 332 19.71 7.04 2.86
N ARG A 333 20.47 8.07 3.28
CA ARG A 333 21.03 9.12 2.41
C ARG A 333 21.70 8.58 1.15
N LEU A 334 22.36 7.43 1.27
CA LEU A 334 23.12 6.79 0.19
C LEU A 334 22.41 5.58 -0.41
N ASN A 335 21.16 5.30 0.00
CA ASN A 335 20.38 4.18 -0.50
C ASN A 335 19.98 4.42 -1.97
N PRO A 336 20.31 3.48 -2.88
CA PRO A 336 19.94 3.57 -4.30
C PRO A 336 18.44 3.76 -4.56
N ALA A 337 17.57 3.28 -3.64
CA ALA A 337 16.12 3.40 -3.77
C ALA A 337 15.62 4.86 -3.73
N LEU A 338 16.32 5.76 -3.02
CA LEU A 338 15.96 7.19 -2.97
C LEU A 338 16.32 7.95 -4.26
N VAL A 339 17.16 7.38 -5.13
CA VAL A 339 17.60 8.03 -6.37
C VAL A 339 17.08 7.34 -7.64
N SER A 340 16.42 6.18 -7.51
CA SER A 340 15.88 5.42 -8.63
C SER A 340 14.47 5.88 -9.01
N ARG A 341 14.22 6.19 -10.29
CA ARG A 341 12.85 6.48 -10.75
C ARG A 341 12.01 5.26 -11.08
N LYS A 342 12.56 4.05 -10.95
CA LYS A 342 11.79 2.80 -11.10
C LYS A 342 10.80 2.58 -9.94
N ILE A 343 10.87 3.43 -8.91
CA ILE A 343 9.96 3.46 -7.78
C ILE A 343 9.20 4.79 -7.86
N ASP A 344 7.88 4.72 -8.03
CA ASP A 344 7.03 5.90 -8.28
C ASP A 344 7.16 6.98 -7.18
N SER A 345 7.36 6.57 -5.93
CA SER A 345 7.49 7.48 -4.77
C SER A 345 8.90 8.02 -4.51
N ALA A 346 9.93 7.52 -5.21
CA ALA A 346 11.31 7.92 -4.94
C ALA A 346 11.62 9.41 -5.19
N PRO A 347 11.07 10.08 -6.22
CA PRO A 347 11.29 11.52 -6.42
C PRO A 347 10.74 12.39 -5.28
N GLU A 348 9.61 11.98 -4.70
CA GLU A 348 8.94 12.66 -3.59
C GLU A 348 9.69 12.42 -2.28
N ALA A 349 10.15 11.18 -2.05
CA ALA A 349 11.02 10.83 -0.93
C ALA A 349 12.36 11.58 -0.97
N ALA A 350 12.99 11.68 -2.15
CA ALA A 350 14.23 12.43 -2.36
C ALA A 350 14.07 13.92 -2.04
N ASN A 351 13.02 14.55 -2.55
CA ASN A 351 12.71 15.95 -2.24
C ASN A 351 12.45 16.13 -0.75
N THR A 352 11.67 15.23 -0.15
CA THR A 352 11.39 15.24 1.30
C THR A 352 12.70 15.21 2.10
N CYS A 353 13.63 14.31 1.76
CA CYS A 353 14.93 14.24 2.43
C CYS A 353 15.81 15.48 2.22
N ILE A 354 15.80 16.09 1.03
CA ILE A 354 16.56 17.34 0.77
C ILE A 354 16.06 18.49 1.66
N TYR A 355 14.75 18.64 1.84
CA TYR A 355 14.17 19.75 2.59
C TYR A 355 14.07 19.48 4.09
N MET A 356 13.91 18.22 4.48
CA MET A 356 13.57 17.85 5.86
C MET A 356 14.66 17.05 6.55
N GLY A 357 15.63 16.49 5.83
CA GLY A 357 16.71 15.65 6.38
C GLY A 357 17.78 16.39 7.19
N ASN A 358 17.72 17.73 7.27
CA ASN A 358 18.67 18.59 7.98
C ASN A 358 20.15 18.31 7.64
N TRP A 359 20.42 18.01 6.37
CA TRP A 359 21.78 17.75 5.86
C TRP A 359 22.60 19.03 5.73
N LEU A 360 23.91 18.92 6.00
CA LEU A 360 24.89 19.96 5.71
C LEU A 360 25.00 20.17 4.19
N ASP A 361 25.49 21.34 3.76
CA ASP A 361 25.59 21.66 2.32
C ASP A 361 26.50 20.67 1.56
N ALA A 362 27.57 20.18 2.18
CA ALA A 362 28.42 19.12 1.63
C ALA A 362 27.66 17.79 1.45
N GLU A 363 26.79 17.43 2.40
CA GLU A 363 25.99 16.20 2.35
C GLU A 363 24.87 16.30 1.31
N LYS A 364 24.25 17.48 1.17
CA LYS A 364 23.30 17.77 0.08
C LYS A 364 23.99 17.74 -1.28
N ALA A 365 25.21 18.28 -1.38
CA ALA A 365 25.99 18.24 -2.60
C ALA A 365 26.28 16.78 -3.01
N GLU A 366 26.73 15.93 -2.09
CA GLU A 366 26.95 14.50 -2.33
C GLU A 366 25.68 13.80 -2.85
N PHE A 367 24.53 14.05 -2.21
CA PHE A 367 23.25 13.49 -2.64
C PHE A 367 22.85 13.94 -4.06
N PHE A 368 22.99 15.23 -4.36
CA PHE A 368 22.69 15.77 -5.69
C PHE A 368 23.61 15.20 -6.78
N VAL A 369 24.87 14.90 -6.45
CA VAL A 369 25.77 14.18 -7.37
C VAL A 369 25.22 12.79 -7.68
N LYS A 370 24.88 11.99 -6.67
CA LYS A 370 24.31 10.65 -6.88
C LYS A 370 23.00 10.68 -7.65
N LEU A 371 22.08 11.57 -7.26
CA LEU A 371 20.80 11.75 -7.96
C LEU A 371 21.01 12.17 -9.43
N GLY A 372 21.96 13.08 -9.68
CA GLY A 372 22.32 13.49 -11.04
C GLY A 372 22.87 12.34 -11.88
N LEU A 373 23.79 11.54 -11.34
CA LEU A 373 24.35 10.39 -12.03
C LEU A 373 23.32 9.26 -12.24
N ALA A 374 22.39 9.06 -11.30
CA ALA A 374 21.28 8.12 -11.47
C ALA A 374 20.34 8.56 -12.60
N MET A 375 19.95 9.83 -12.64
CA MET A 375 19.15 10.38 -13.75
C MET A 375 19.88 10.26 -15.10
N ALA A 376 21.21 10.40 -15.10
CA ALA A 376 22.01 10.16 -16.28
C ALA A 376 21.96 8.68 -16.70
N ALA A 377 22.11 7.73 -15.77
CA ALA A 377 21.98 6.30 -16.06
C ALA A 377 20.58 5.88 -16.55
N GLU A 378 19.58 6.75 -16.46
CA GLU A 378 18.24 6.56 -17.04
C GLU A 378 18.07 7.25 -18.42
N GLY A 379 19.13 7.92 -18.92
CA GLY A 379 19.15 8.61 -20.21
C GLY A 379 18.83 10.11 -20.16
N ASP A 380 18.56 10.71 -18.99
CA ASP A 380 18.19 12.13 -18.87
C ASP A 380 19.40 13.02 -18.50
N ALA A 381 20.29 13.21 -19.47
CA ALA A 381 21.48 14.06 -19.32
C ALA A 381 21.14 15.51 -18.92
N ARG A 382 19.99 16.04 -19.36
CA ARG A 382 19.61 17.43 -19.07
C ARG A 382 19.23 17.60 -17.60
N LYS A 383 18.39 16.70 -17.05
CA LYS A 383 18.04 16.74 -15.62
C LYS A 383 19.25 16.40 -14.75
N ALA A 384 20.09 15.45 -15.18
CA ALA A 384 21.36 15.13 -14.52
C ALA A 384 22.23 16.38 -14.31
N LYS A 385 22.52 17.13 -15.39
CA LYS A 385 23.33 18.36 -15.32
C LYS A 385 22.74 19.43 -14.40
N ARG A 386 21.40 19.57 -14.35
CA ARG A 386 20.75 20.49 -13.41
C ARG A 386 21.02 20.10 -11.96
N LYS A 387 20.97 18.80 -11.62
CA LYS A 387 21.27 18.31 -10.27
C LYS A 387 22.76 18.46 -9.93
N LEU A 388 23.66 18.14 -10.87
CA LEU A 388 25.10 18.37 -10.69
C LEU A 388 25.44 19.85 -10.48
N GLN A 389 24.75 20.76 -11.17
CA GLN A 389 24.93 22.19 -10.96
C GLN A 389 24.36 22.66 -9.60
N GLN A 390 23.32 22.01 -9.07
CA GLN A 390 22.86 22.24 -7.69
C GLN A 390 23.90 21.77 -6.67
N ALA A 391 24.53 20.61 -6.90
CA ALA A 391 25.64 20.13 -6.05
C ALA A 391 26.81 21.12 -6.04
N PHE A 392 27.23 21.59 -7.21
CA PHE A 392 28.34 22.54 -7.33
C PHE A 392 28.06 23.87 -6.63
N LYS A 393 26.81 24.35 -6.64
CA LYS A 393 26.42 25.57 -5.91
C LYS A 393 26.51 25.42 -4.39
N LEU A 394 26.35 24.21 -3.87
CA LEU A 394 26.38 23.91 -2.44
C LEU A 394 27.81 23.63 -1.95
N ASP A 395 28.62 22.94 -2.75
CA ASP A 395 30.01 22.62 -2.40
C ASP A 395 30.95 22.68 -3.61
N ALA A 396 31.29 23.90 -4.03
CA ALA A 396 32.15 24.12 -5.19
C ALA A 396 33.59 23.61 -4.99
N LYS A 397 34.05 23.46 -3.74
CA LYS A 397 35.43 23.02 -3.43
C LYS A 397 35.60 21.52 -3.65
N ASN A 398 34.58 20.73 -3.33
CA ASN A 398 34.63 19.27 -3.46
C ASN A 398 33.87 18.72 -4.68
N THR A 399 33.20 19.58 -5.45
CA THR A 399 32.43 19.16 -6.64
C THR A 399 33.18 19.51 -7.93
N ASN A 400 33.79 18.51 -8.58
CA ASN A 400 34.35 18.68 -9.93
C ASN A 400 33.24 18.63 -11.00
N LEU A 401 32.60 19.78 -11.24
CA LEU A 401 31.45 19.85 -12.15
C LEU A 401 31.79 19.45 -13.60
N VAL A 402 33.02 19.72 -14.06
CA VAL A 402 33.45 19.38 -15.43
C VAL A 402 33.50 17.86 -15.59
N GLU A 403 34.19 17.18 -14.67
CA GLU A 403 34.30 15.72 -14.67
C GLU A 403 32.93 15.03 -14.50
N LEU A 404 32.11 15.52 -13.58
CA LEU A 404 30.77 14.98 -13.34
C LEU A 404 29.84 15.16 -14.53
N ASN A 405 29.91 16.30 -15.24
CA ASN A 405 29.13 16.50 -16.46
C ASN A 405 29.57 15.58 -17.59
N THR A 406 30.87 15.31 -17.71
CA THR A 406 31.41 14.31 -18.66
C THR A 406 30.88 12.92 -18.31
N LYS A 407 30.97 12.52 -17.03
CA LYS A 407 30.47 11.21 -16.57
C LYS A 407 28.95 11.07 -16.76
N ALA A 408 28.17 12.11 -16.49
CA ALA A 408 26.73 12.11 -16.74
C ALA A 408 26.39 11.99 -18.23
N ASN A 409 27.15 12.63 -19.10
CA ASN A 409 26.99 12.46 -20.55
C ASN A 409 27.25 11.01 -20.99
N GLN A 410 28.32 10.39 -20.48
CA GLN A 410 28.67 8.99 -20.77
C GLN A 410 27.58 8.02 -20.33
N LEU A 411 27.13 8.14 -19.07
CA LEU A 411 26.04 7.30 -18.53
C LEU A 411 24.74 7.45 -19.31
N ALA A 412 24.36 8.68 -19.65
CA ALA A 412 23.16 8.93 -20.43
C ALA A 412 23.27 8.42 -21.86
N ALA A 413 24.45 8.52 -22.48
CA ALA A 413 24.67 7.97 -23.79
C ALA A 413 24.55 6.43 -23.78
N GLN A 414 25.11 5.75 -22.78
CA GLN A 414 24.97 4.31 -22.63
C GLN A 414 23.51 3.88 -22.43
N ALA A 415 22.77 4.55 -21.54
CA ALA A 415 21.36 4.25 -21.30
C ALA A 415 20.48 4.47 -22.55
N LEU A 416 20.78 5.51 -23.34
CA LEU A 416 20.09 5.75 -24.61
C LEU A 416 20.41 4.68 -25.65
N ILE A 417 21.63 4.13 -25.67
CA ILE A 417 21.98 2.98 -26.53
C ILE A 417 21.15 1.76 -26.12
N GLU A 418 21.09 1.44 -24.83
CA GLU A 418 20.29 0.31 -24.32
C GLU A 418 18.81 0.45 -24.68
N GLN A 419 18.21 1.62 -24.44
CA GLN A 419 16.84 1.93 -24.86
C GLN A 419 16.64 1.83 -26.38
N GLY A 420 17.63 2.26 -27.16
CA GLY A 420 17.61 2.11 -28.61
C GLY A 420 17.60 0.64 -29.03
N LEU A 421 18.41 -0.21 -28.39
CA LEU A 421 18.43 -1.65 -28.67
C LEU A 421 17.12 -2.34 -28.28
N GLU A 422 16.48 -1.95 -27.17
CA GLU A 422 15.14 -2.45 -26.81
C GLU A 422 14.08 -2.06 -27.85
N LEU A 423 14.13 -0.85 -28.39
CA LEU A 423 13.22 -0.40 -29.45
C LEU A 423 13.46 -1.15 -30.78
N ALA A 424 14.70 -1.58 -31.04
CA ALA A 424 14.99 -2.43 -32.19
C ALA A 424 14.33 -3.81 -32.04
N SER A 425 14.26 -4.35 -30.82
CA SER A 425 13.52 -5.58 -30.52
C SER A 425 12.00 -5.45 -30.67
N SER A 426 11.44 -4.24 -30.54
CA SER A 426 10.00 -3.99 -30.76
C SER A 426 9.65 -3.53 -32.18
N GLY A 427 10.66 -3.24 -33.01
CA GLY A 427 10.49 -2.80 -34.40
C GLY A 427 10.28 -1.29 -34.58
N ASP A 428 10.49 -0.45 -33.54
CA ASP A 428 10.45 1.01 -33.65
C ASP A 428 11.78 1.58 -34.14
N LEU A 429 12.01 1.46 -35.45
CA LEU A 429 13.24 1.90 -36.13
C LEU A 429 13.52 3.40 -35.98
N LYS A 430 12.46 4.20 -35.93
CA LYS A 430 12.61 5.65 -35.79
C LYS A 430 13.09 5.99 -34.39
N GLY A 431 12.49 5.37 -33.37
CA GLY A 431 12.91 5.50 -31.99
C GLY A 431 14.37 5.06 -31.77
N VAL A 432 14.79 3.98 -32.42
CA VAL A 432 16.19 3.50 -32.40
C VAL A 432 17.17 4.58 -32.88
N VAL A 433 16.96 5.12 -34.09
CA VAL A 433 17.84 6.14 -34.69
C VAL A 433 17.87 7.40 -33.84
N ASP A 434 16.70 7.84 -33.34
CA ASP A 434 16.59 9.02 -32.49
C ASP A 434 17.39 8.86 -31.19
N LYS A 435 17.37 7.68 -30.57
CA LYS A 435 18.10 7.38 -29.33
C LYS A 435 19.61 7.30 -29.54
N LEU A 436 20.07 6.62 -30.60
CA LEU A 436 21.50 6.52 -30.92
C LEU A 436 22.11 7.86 -31.31
N HIS A 437 21.38 8.68 -32.06
CA HIS A 437 21.84 10.02 -32.40
C HIS A 437 21.92 10.93 -31.15
N GLN A 438 20.99 10.79 -30.20
CA GLN A 438 21.09 11.47 -28.91
C GLN A 438 22.31 10.99 -28.10
N ALA A 439 22.59 9.69 -28.08
CA ALA A 439 23.76 9.12 -27.40
C ALA A 439 25.08 9.66 -27.97
N SER A 440 25.24 9.62 -29.30
CA SER A 440 26.44 10.12 -29.98
C SER A 440 26.67 11.62 -29.75
N LYS A 441 25.62 12.43 -29.65
CA LYS A 441 25.74 13.85 -29.29
C LYS A 441 26.25 14.08 -27.86
N LEU A 442 25.98 13.14 -26.95
CA LEU A 442 26.40 13.27 -25.55
C LEU A 442 27.84 12.84 -25.34
N ASP A 443 28.30 11.79 -26.03
CA ASP A 443 29.67 11.28 -25.93
C ASP A 443 30.29 10.95 -27.30
N SER A 444 30.49 11.98 -28.12
CA SER A 444 31.03 11.85 -29.47
C SER A 444 32.47 11.35 -29.56
N LYS A 445 33.19 11.23 -28.44
CA LYS A 445 34.58 10.77 -28.39
C LYS A 445 34.72 9.27 -28.23
N ASN A 446 33.79 8.62 -27.52
CA ASN A 446 33.85 7.18 -27.25
C ASN A 446 32.78 6.39 -28.01
N ILE A 447 31.85 7.07 -28.69
CA ILE A 447 30.71 6.46 -29.36
C ILE A 447 30.81 6.73 -30.86
N ASP A 448 31.16 5.70 -31.62
CA ASP A 448 31.03 5.71 -33.06
C ASP A 448 29.56 5.50 -33.44
N SER A 449 28.92 6.55 -33.94
CA SER A 449 27.52 6.50 -34.38
C SER A 449 27.32 5.60 -35.60
N GLY A 450 28.36 5.39 -36.41
CA GLY A 450 28.31 4.49 -37.57
C GLY A 450 28.17 3.03 -37.14
N GLU A 451 29.05 2.58 -36.25
CA GLU A 451 29.06 1.18 -35.76
C GLU A 451 27.76 0.82 -35.00
N LEU A 452 27.26 1.72 -34.16
CA LEU A 452 26.00 1.52 -33.44
C LEU A 452 24.78 1.54 -34.36
N SER A 453 24.77 2.39 -35.39
CA SER A 453 23.71 2.40 -36.40
C SER A 453 23.68 1.08 -37.17
N THR A 454 24.84 0.55 -37.55
CA THR A 454 24.96 -0.77 -38.18
C THR A 454 24.41 -1.87 -37.29
N LYS A 455 24.83 -1.93 -36.02
CA LYS A 455 24.35 -2.95 -35.07
C LYS A 455 22.85 -2.87 -34.81
N ALA A 456 22.30 -1.65 -34.78
CA ALA A 456 20.88 -1.45 -34.57
C ALA A 456 20.04 -1.82 -35.79
N ASN A 457 20.56 -1.55 -37.01
CA ASN A 457 19.96 -2.03 -38.25
C ASN A 457 19.95 -3.57 -38.34
N GLN A 458 21.04 -4.23 -37.90
CA GLN A 458 21.11 -5.70 -37.83
C GLN A 458 20.05 -6.28 -36.88
N LEU A 459 19.93 -5.73 -35.67
CA LEU A 459 18.95 -6.20 -34.68
C LEU A 459 17.51 -5.96 -35.14
N ALA A 460 17.26 -4.78 -35.72
CA ALA A 460 15.98 -4.44 -36.33
C ALA A 460 15.60 -5.38 -37.49
N ALA A 461 16.57 -5.71 -38.36
CA ALA A 461 16.37 -6.64 -39.45
C ALA A 461 15.96 -8.03 -38.92
N GLN A 462 16.63 -8.53 -37.87
CA GLN A 462 16.25 -9.79 -37.22
C GLN A 462 14.82 -9.78 -36.66
N THR A 463 14.42 -8.70 -35.98
CA THR A 463 13.04 -8.54 -35.47
C THR A 463 12.02 -8.56 -36.61
N LEU A 464 12.28 -7.82 -37.69
CA LEU A 464 11.40 -7.77 -38.86
C LEU A 464 11.30 -9.13 -39.57
N ILE A 465 12.38 -9.91 -39.58
CA ILE A 465 12.36 -11.30 -40.07
C ILE A 465 11.41 -12.13 -39.22
N GLY A 466 11.55 -12.12 -37.88
CA GLY A 466 10.64 -12.83 -36.97
C GLY A 466 9.17 -12.45 -37.18
N GLN A 467 8.86 -11.15 -37.24
CA GLN A 467 7.51 -10.66 -37.56
C GLN A 467 7.02 -11.14 -38.93
N GLY A 468 7.90 -11.22 -39.93
CA GLY A 468 7.58 -11.75 -41.26
C GLY A 468 7.20 -13.23 -41.22
N LEU A 469 7.96 -14.04 -40.48
CA LEU A 469 7.68 -15.47 -40.28
C LEU A 469 6.34 -15.67 -39.56
N ASP A 470 6.06 -14.90 -38.50
CA ASP A 470 4.78 -14.94 -37.78
C ASP A 470 3.59 -14.56 -38.68
N LEU A 471 3.76 -13.53 -39.53
CA LEU A 471 2.73 -13.14 -40.50
C LEU A 471 2.49 -14.22 -41.55
N ALA A 472 3.55 -14.94 -41.96
CA ALA A 472 3.43 -16.07 -42.87
C ALA A 472 2.62 -17.22 -42.27
N GLN A 473 2.83 -17.53 -40.98
CA GLN A 473 1.99 -18.49 -40.24
C GLN A 473 0.52 -18.09 -40.19
N ASN A 474 0.21 -16.80 -40.28
CA ASN A 474 -1.15 -16.27 -40.28
C ASN A 474 -1.69 -15.95 -41.68
N PHE A 475 -1.11 -16.52 -42.74
CA PHE A 475 -1.49 -16.33 -44.15
C PHE A 475 -1.42 -14.91 -44.69
N LYS A 476 -0.66 -14.03 -44.03
CA LYS A 476 -0.47 -12.64 -44.49
C LYS A 476 0.80 -12.51 -45.31
N LEU A 477 0.92 -13.31 -46.39
CA LEU A 477 2.15 -13.43 -47.17
C LEU A 477 2.64 -12.09 -47.75
N ASN A 478 1.73 -11.27 -48.29
CA ASN A 478 2.09 -9.93 -48.79
C ASN A 478 2.62 -9.00 -47.69
N GLU A 479 2.17 -9.17 -46.44
CA GLU A 479 2.68 -8.39 -45.30
C GLU A 479 4.01 -8.97 -44.80
N ALA A 480 4.15 -10.29 -44.79
CA ALA A 480 5.39 -11.00 -44.49
C ALA A 480 6.51 -10.58 -45.46
N GLU A 481 6.26 -10.63 -46.77
CA GLU A 481 7.21 -10.19 -47.80
C GLU A 481 7.62 -8.72 -47.59
N LYS A 482 6.68 -7.83 -47.26
CA LYS A 482 7.00 -6.43 -46.93
C LYS A 482 7.93 -6.32 -45.74
N LYS A 483 7.76 -7.14 -44.70
CA LYS A 483 8.63 -7.17 -43.52
C LYS A 483 10.04 -7.69 -43.86
N ILE A 484 10.14 -8.75 -44.66
CA ILE A 484 11.44 -9.26 -45.14
C ILE A 484 12.16 -8.22 -46.03
N GLN A 485 11.44 -7.54 -46.91
CA GLN A 485 11.97 -6.45 -47.73
C GLN A 485 12.44 -5.26 -46.89
N GLN A 486 11.75 -4.95 -45.79
CA GLN A 486 12.20 -3.95 -44.83
C GLN A 486 13.47 -4.39 -44.11
N ALA A 487 13.55 -5.67 -43.68
CA ALA A 487 14.74 -6.23 -43.05
C ALA A 487 15.97 -6.16 -43.97
N TYR A 488 15.82 -6.54 -45.25
CA TYR A 488 16.89 -6.48 -46.23
C TYR A 488 17.39 -5.06 -46.50
N LYS A 489 16.50 -4.07 -46.52
CA LYS A 489 16.91 -2.66 -46.66
C LYS A 489 17.77 -2.18 -45.49
N LEU A 490 17.60 -2.76 -44.32
CA LEU A 490 18.36 -2.41 -43.12
C LEU A 490 19.70 -3.15 -43.05
N ASP A 491 19.73 -4.42 -43.42
CA ASP A 491 20.94 -5.24 -43.38
C ASP A 491 21.11 -6.11 -44.64
N PRO A 492 21.44 -5.51 -45.79
CA PRO A 492 21.55 -6.24 -47.06
C PRO A 492 22.75 -7.20 -47.12
N ILE A 493 23.65 -7.14 -46.15
CA ILE A 493 24.84 -8.01 -46.09
C ILE A 493 24.49 -9.36 -45.47
N ASN A 494 23.72 -9.39 -44.37
CA ASN A 494 23.40 -10.63 -43.66
C ASN A 494 21.99 -11.16 -43.93
N VAL A 495 21.09 -10.36 -44.52
CA VAL A 495 19.74 -10.81 -44.86
C VAL A 495 19.74 -11.43 -46.26
N ASN A 496 19.54 -12.75 -46.32
CA ASN A 496 19.34 -13.45 -47.58
C ASN A 496 17.86 -13.40 -48.01
N LEU A 497 17.53 -12.44 -48.88
CA LEU A 497 16.17 -12.24 -49.40
C LEU A 497 15.59 -13.50 -50.05
N TYR A 498 16.40 -14.22 -50.82
CA TYR A 498 15.93 -15.38 -51.58
C TYR A 498 15.53 -16.53 -50.64
N GLU A 499 16.39 -16.84 -49.68
CA GLU A 499 16.16 -17.91 -48.70
C GLU A 499 14.95 -17.60 -47.80
N LEU A 500 14.80 -16.36 -47.35
CA LEU A 500 13.66 -15.95 -46.53
C LEU A 500 12.34 -15.90 -47.31
N ASP A 501 12.37 -15.52 -48.59
CA ASP A 501 11.17 -15.57 -49.46
C ASP A 501 10.69 -17.02 -49.68
N VAL A 502 11.64 -17.95 -49.86
CA VAL A 502 11.34 -19.39 -49.92
C VAL A 502 10.77 -19.86 -48.58
N GLU A 503 11.35 -19.43 -47.46
CA GLU A 503 10.94 -19.88 -46.12
C GLU A 503 9.55 -19.38 -45.71
N ILE A 504 9.20 -18.10 -45.95
CA ILE A 504 7.84 -17.60 -45.65
C ILE A 504 6.78 -18.30 -46.50
N LYS A 505 7.09 -18.63 -47.76
CA LYS A 505 6.20 -19.39 -48.64
C LYS A 505 6.05 -20.84 -48.18
N ARG A 506 7.14 -21.46 -47.72
CA ARG A 506 7.13 -22.80 -47.11
C ARG A 506 6.26 -22.84 -45.86
N ILE A 507 6.41 -21.87 -44.95
CA ILE A 507 5.60 -21.75 -43.73
C ILE A 507 4.12 -21.56 -44.08
N ALA A 508 3.80 -20.62 -44.97
CA ALA A 508 2.42 -20.39 -45.39
C ALA A 508 1.80 -21.62 -46.05
N ALA A 509 2.56 -22.33 -46.91
CA ALA A 509 2.12 -23.59 -47.51
C ALA A 509 1.83 -24.65 -46.45
N GLN A 510 2.70 -24.80 -45.44
CA GLN A 510 2.49 -25.75 -44.34
C GLN A 510 1.22 -25.46 -43.55
N THR A 511 0.96 -24.19 -43.21
CA THR A 511 -0.29 -23.82 -42.50
C THR A 511 -1.53 -24.11 -43.36
N LEU A 512 -1.47 -23.93 -44.69
CA LEU A 512 -2.60 -24.25 -45.59
C LEU A 512 -2.90 -25.76 -45.58
N ILE A 513 -1.86 -26.58 -45.48
CA ILE A 513 -2.01 -28.04 -45.37
C ILE A 513 -2.66 -28.41 -44.04
N GLU A 514 -2.21 -27.82 -42.93
CA GLU A 514 -2.81 -28.03 -41.60
C GLU A 514 -4.30 -27.65 -41.59
N GLU A 515 -4.67 -26.47 -42.11
CA GLU A 515 -6.09 -26.06 -42.25
C GLU A 515 -6.85 -27.00 -43.19
N GLY A 516 -6.21 -27.45 -44.28
CA GLY A 516 -6.81 -28.39 -45.22
C GLY A 516 -7.08 -29.77 -44.62
N ILE A 517 -6.21 -30.26 -43.72
CA ILE A 517 -6.42 -31.50 -42.96
C ILE A 517 -7.63 -31.36 -42.04
N ASP A 518 -7.76 -30.24 -41.34
CA ASP A 518 -8.90 -29.98 -40.46
C ASP A 518 -10.21 -29.87 -41.24
N ASP A 519 -10.18 -29.21 -42.41
CA ASP A 519 -11.34 -29.09 -43.29
C ASP A 519 -11.77 -30.45 -43.88
N VAL A 520 -10.82 -31.26 -44.37
CA VAL A 520 -11.16 -32.57 -44.96
C VAL A 520 -11.73 -33.50 -43.90
N ARG A 521 -11.21 -33.48 -42.66
CA ARG A 521 -11.75 -34.24 -41.52
C ARG A 521 -13.18 -33.85 -41.13
N GLN A 522 -13.58 -32.61 -41.42
CA GLN A 522 -14.94 -32.10 -41.16
C GLN A 522 -15.88 -32.30 -42.35
N GLY A 523 -15.40 -32.84 -43.47
CA GLY A 523 -16.18 -33.05 -44.70
C GLY A 523 -16.18 -31.87 -45.66
N ASN A 524 -15.38 -30.83 -45.41
CA ASN A 524 -15.22 -29.67 -46.32
C ASN A 524 -14.21 -29.99 -47.45
N VAL A 525 -14.41 -31.09 -48.17
CA VAL A 525 -13.42 -31.65 -49.11
C VAL A 525 -13.00 -30.66 -50.21
N VAL A 526 -13.95 -29.92 -50.79
CA VAL A 526 -13.66 -28.91 -51.83
C VAL A 526 -12.73 -27.80 -51.31
N LYS A 527 -12.95 -27.36 -50.06
CA LYS A 527 -12.13 -26.33 -49.42
C LYS A 527 -10.72 -26.88 -49.15
N ALA A 528 -10.63 -28.09 -48.61
CA ALA A 528 -9.34 -28.76 -48.39
C ALA A 528 -8.52 -28.93 -49.68
N ILE A 529 -9.14 -29.41 -50.77
CA ILE A 529 -8.47 -29.54 -52.08
C ILE A 529 -7.95 -28.18 -52.56
N SER A 530 -8.75 -27.12 -52.41
CA SER A 530 -8.32 -25.76 -52.77
C SER A 530 -7.11 -25.30 -51.95
N LEU A 531 -7.09 -25.57 -50.65
CA LEU A 531 -5.98 -25.24 -49.76
C LEU A 531 -4.70 -26.01 -50.13
N TYR A 532 -4.81 -27.31 -50.44
CA TYR A 532 -3.67 -28.11 -50.90
C TYR A 532 -3.11 -27.61 -52.24
N LYS A 533 -3.97 -27.26 -53.20
CA LYS A 533 -3.54 -26.67 -54.49
C LYS A 533 -2.81 -25.35 -54.28
N GLN A 534 -3.36 -24.48 -53.42
CA GLN A 534 -2.72 -23.21 -53.05
C GLN A 534 -1.36 -23.44 -52.37
N ALA A 535 -1.23 -24.44 -51.49
CA ALA A 535 0.03 -24.78 -50.86
C ALA A 535 1.10 -25.22 -51.88
N GLN A 536 0.72 -26.05 -52.86
CA GLN A 536 1.59 -26.48 -53.94
C GLN A 536 2.01 -25.33 -54.88
N GLU A 537 1.10 -24.39 -55.16
CA GLU A 537 1.42 -23.18 -55.95
C GLU A 537 2.39 -22.26 -55.22
N LEU A 538 2.22 -22.09 -53.90
CA LEU A 538 3.06 -21.23 -53.07
C LEU A 538 4.46 -21.79 -52.88
N SER A 539 4.58 -23.09 -52.69
CA SER A 539 5.87 -23.77 -52.53
C SER A 539 5.89 -25.06 -53.34
N PRO A 540 6.27 -24.99 -54.63
CA PRO A 540 6.33 -26.16 -55.51
C PRO A 540 7.32 -27.24 -55.04
N ASN A 541 8.31 -26.83 -54.22
CA ASN A 541 9.32 -27.69 -53.61
C ASN A 541 9.04 -27.98 -52.12
N SER A 542 7.88 -27.59 -51.60
CA SER A 542 7.43 -28.00 -50.27
C SER A 542 7.08 -29.49 -50.32
N ASP A 543 7.87 -30.32 -49.63
CA ASP A 543 7.54 -31.71 -49.37
C ASP A 543 6.32 -31.76 -48.44
N ILE A 544 5.11 -31.58 -48.99
CA ILE A 544 3.88 -31.99 -48.31
C ILE A 544 4.07 -33.47 -48.02
N ASP A 545 4.11 -33.81 -46.75
CA ASP A 545 4.44 -35.16 -46.35
C ASP A 545 3.36 -36.16 -46.76
N ALA A 546 3.76 -37.43 -46.79
CA ALA A 546 2.90 -38.53 -47.20
C ALA A 546 1.63 -38.67 -46.34
N GLU A 547 1.71 -38.33 -45.05
CA GLU A 547 0.59 -38.44 -44.11
C GLU A 547 -0.48 -37.38 -44.39
N SER A 548 -0.06 -36.16 -44.73
CA SER A 548 -0.94 -35.08 -45.16
C SER A 548 -1.67 -35.45 -46.45
N TRP A 549 -0.94 -35.94 -47.46
CA TRP A 549 -1.57 -36.47 -48.68
C TRP A 549 -2.51 -37.63 -48.41
N ASN A 550 -2.14 -38.54 -47.49
CA ASN A 550 -3.00 -39.65 -47.11
C ASN A 550 -4.27 -39.18 -46.40
N SER A 551 -4.19 -38.14 -45.58
CA SER A 551 -5.36 -37.54 -44.93
C SER A 551 -6.34 -36.99 -45.97
N LEU A 552 -5.85 -36.30 -47.00
CA LEU A 552 -6.70 -35.85 -48.10
C LEU A 552 -7.31 -37.04 -48.86
N CYS A 553 -6.52 -38.07 -49.19
CA CYS A 553 -6.99 -39.28 -49.85
C CYS A 553 -8.10 -40.00 -49.05
N TRP A 554 -7.82 -40.31 -47.79
CA TRP A 554 -8.69 -41.09 -46.90
C TRP A 554 -10.03 -40.41 -46.67
N PHE A 555 -10.01 -39.17 -46.16
CA PHE A 555 -11.24 -38.48 -45.80
C PHE A 555 -12.06 -38.11 -47.04
N SER A 556 -11.44 -37.67 -48.14
CA SER A 556 -12.18 -37.39 -49.38
C SER A 556 -12.90 -38.63 -49.92
N SER A 557 -12.24 -39.79 -49.83
CA SER A 557 -12.84 -41.08 -50.22
C SER A 557 -14.03 -41.43 -49.33
N ILE A 558 -13.90 -41.31 -48.00
CA ILE A 558 -15.01 -41.56 -47.06
C ILE A 558 -16.23 -40.68 -47.35
N TYR A 559 -16.02 -39.41 -47.72
CA TYR A 559 -17.09 -38.50 -48.09
C TYR A 559 -17.63 -38.70 -49.52
N ARG A 560 -17.22 -39.77 -50.22
CA ARG A 560 -17.58 -40.10 -51.61
C ARG A 560 -17.29 -38.95 -52.59
N TYR A 561 -16.26 -38.15 -52.32
CA TYR A 561 -15.84 -37.10 -53.23
C TYR A 561 -14.92 -37.70 -54.30
N ALA A 562 -15.48 -37.97 -55.48
CA ALA A 562 -14.75 -38.49 -56.63
C ALA A 562 -14.28 -37.31 -57.51
N ASP A 563 -12.98 -37.04 -57.47
CA ASP A 563 -12.29 -36.04 -58.28
C ASP A 563 -10.89 -36.58 -58.58
N ASP A 564 -10.36 -36.34 -59.78
CA ASP A 564 -9.04 -36.82 -60.20
C ASP A 564 -7.94 -36.42 -59.20
N TYR A 565 -8.12 -35.30 -58.47
CA TYR A 565 -7.20 -34.83 -57.46
C TYR A 565 -7.16 -35.71 -56.19
N VAL A 566 -8.23 -36.44 -55.89
CA VAL A 566 -8.29 -37.38 -54.75
C VAL A 566 -7.43 -38.60 -55.04
N LEU A 567 -7.58 -39.23 -56.20
CA LEU A 567 -6.68 -40.33 -56.58
C LEU A 567 -5.22 -39.89 -56.69
N ASP A 568 -4.97 -38.71 -57.27
CA ASP A 568 -3.62 -38.11 -57.30
C ASP A 568 -3.04 -37.91 -55.89
N SER A 569 -3.87 -37.50 -54.91
CA SER A 569 -3.44 -37.40 -53.51
C SER A 569 -3.06 -38.76 -52.91
N CYS A 570 -3.80 -39.83 -53.24
CA CYS A 570 -3.48 -41.18 -52.81
C CYS A 570 -2.14 -41.68 -53.41
N GLU A 571 -1.91 -41.41 -54.70
CA GLU A 571 -0.65 -41.77 -55.36
C GLU A 571 0.54 -40.99 -54.77
N LYS A 572 0.37 -39.70 -54.49
CA LYS A 572 1.40 -38.89 -53.81
C LYS A 572 1.72 -39.40 -52.41
N ALA A 573 0.71 -39.81 -51.63
CA ALA A 573 0.92 -40.39 -50.32
C ALA A 573 1.83 -41.63 -50.39
N ILE A 574 1.54 -42.55 -51.31
CA ILE A 574 2.34 -43.77 -51.51
C ILE A 574 3.75 -43.45 -51.98
N ASN A 575 3.90 -42.54 -52.95
CA ASN A 575 5.20 -42.17 -53.51
C ASN A 575 6.11 -41.45 -52.51
N PHE A 576 5.53 -40.69 -51.58
CA PHE A 576 6.27 -39.96 -50.55
C PHE A 576 6.42 -40.73 -49.23
N ALA A 577 5.90 -41.96 -49.14
CA ALA A 577 6.05 -42.80 -47.95
C ALA A 577 7.53 -43.07 -47.64
N LYS A 578 7.94 -42.85 -46.39
CA LYS A 578 9.35 -42.95 -45.95
C LYS A 578 9.78 -44.37 -45.62
N ASP A 579 8.82 -45.27 -45.43
CA ASP A 579 9.02 -46.65 -45.01
C ASP A 579 7.90 -47.56 -45.55
N GLU A 580 8.16 -48.86 -45.57
CA GLU A 580 7.24 -49.88 -46.10
C GLU A 580 5.95 -50.01 -45.26
N GLU A 581 5.97 -49.68 -43.98
CA GLU A 581 4.77 -49.72 -43.12
C GLU A 581 3.80 -48.59 -43.50
N SER A 582 4.29 -47.35 -43.58
CA SER A 582 3.52 -46.19 -44.07
C SER A 582 2.95 -46.45 -45.46
N LYS A 583 3.78 -46.98 -46.37
CA LYS A 583 3.36 -47.31 -47.74
C LYS A 583 2.22 -48.33 -47.76
N THR A 584 2.31 -49.36 -46.90
CA THR A 584 1.27 -50.37 -46.73
C THR A 584 -0.03 -49.73 -46.25
N ILE A 585 0.01 -48.83 -45.27
CA ILE A 585 -1.16 -48.09 -44.77
C ILE A 585 -1.79 -47.22 -45.86
N TYR A 586 -0.99 -46.53 -46.67
CA TYR A 586 -1.52 -45.64 -47.72
C TYR A 586 -2.13 -46.42 -48.90
N LEU A 587 -1.69 -47.66 -49.14
CA LEU A 587 -2.35 -48.57 -50.08
C LEU A 587 -3.77 -48.91 -49.63
N ASP A 588 -4.05 -49.04 -48.32
CA ASP A 588 -5.42 -49.23 -47.83
C ASP A 588 -6.32 -48.03 -48.18
N SER A 589 -5.80 -46.81 -48.01
CA SER A 589 -6.52 -45.60 -48.36
C SER A 589 -6.76 -45.47 -49.88
N ARG A 590 -5.78 -45.81 -50.71
CA ARG A 590 -5.95 -45.84 -52.17
C ARG A 590 -6.92 -46.93 -52.62
N GLY A 591 -6.90 -48.10 -51.97
CA GLY A 591 -7.83 -49.20 -52.24
C GLY A 591 -9.28 -48.78 -52.00
N LEU A 592 -9.54 -48.04 -50.93
CA LEU A 592 -10.86 -47.45 -50.66
C LEU A 592 -11.26 -46.47 -51.77
N ALA A 593 -10.37 -45.54 -52.14
CA ALA A 593 -10.62 -44.56 -53.21
C ALA A 593 -10.96 -45.24 -54.55
N ARG A 594 -10.13 -46.21 -54.97
CA ARG A 594 -10.32 -46.97 -56.22
C ARG A 594 -11.63 -47.73 -56.25
N ALA A 595 -12.00 -48.38 -55.13
CA ALA A 595 -13.24 -49.13 -55.09
C ALA A 595 -14.48 -48.23 -55.23
N LEU A 596 -14.45 -47.05 -54.61
CA LEU A 596 -15.55 -46.07 -54.69
C LEU A 596 -15.69 -45.44 -56.08
N GLU A 597 -14.60 -45.38 -56.86
CA GLU A 597 -14.62 -44.95 -58.26
C GLU A 597 -14.92 -46.09 -59.26
N GLY A 598 -15.06 -47.33 -58.77
CA GLY A 598 -15.43 -48.49 -59.57
C GLY A 598 -14.25 -49.32 -60.12
N ASP A 599 -13.01 -49.01 -59.73
CA ASP A 599 -11.84 -49.85 -60.00
C ASP A 599 -11.71 -50.96 -58.94
N PHE A 600 -12.58 -51.96 -59.02
CA PHE A 600 -12.59 -53.07 -58.07
C PHE A 600 -11.35 -53.95 -58.15
N GLN A 601 -10.77 -54.10 -59.34
CA GLN A 601 -9.57 -54.92 -59.51
C GLN A 601 -8.35 -54.25 -58.85
N GLY A 602 -8.14 -52.95 -59.11
CA GLY A 602 -7.07 -52.19 -58.47
C GLY A 602 -7.27 -52.05 -56.95
N ALA A 603 -8.51 -51.94 -56.48
CA ALA A 603 -8.82 -51.94 -55.06
C ALA A 603 -8.50 -53.27 -54.38
N ILE A 604 -8.83 -54.41 -55.01
CA ILE A 604 -8.51 -55.75 -54.48
C ILE A 604 -6.98 -55.92 -54.37
N GLU A 605 -6.23 -55.46 -55.37
CA GLU A 605 -4.76 -55.51 -55.35
C GLU A 605 -4.18 -54.69 -54.21
N ASP A 606 -4.68 -53.46 -54.00
CA ASP A 606 -4.22 -52.58 -52.93
C ASP A 606 -4.58 -53.11 -51.54
N PHE A 607 -5.80 -53.61 -51.34
CA PHE A 607 -6.18 -54.25 -50.08
C PHE A 607 -5.39 -55.53 -49.82
N GLN A 608 -5.10 -56.32 -50.85
CA GLN A 608 -4.26 -57.51 -50.70
C GLN A 608 -2.83 -57.13 -50.30
N ALA A 609 -2.27 -56.09 -50.91
CA ALA A 609 -0.96 -55.56 -50.52
C ALA A 609 -0.97 -55.02 -49.07
N PHE A 610 -2.04 -54.36 -48.63
CA PHE A 610 -2.22 -53.96 -47.23
C PHE A 610 -2.25 -55.16 -46.25
N LEU A 611 -2.91 -56.26 -46.63
CA LEU A 611 -2.95 -57.46 -45.82
C LEU A 611 -1.57 -58.12 -45.69
N ASP A 612 -0.82 -58.15 -46.78
CA ASP A 612 0.49 -58.81 -46.88
C ASP A 612 1.63 -57.96 -46.29
N GLY A 613 1.47 -56.63 -46.22
CA GLY A 613 2.48 -55.71 -45.69
C GLY A 613 2.49 -55.56 -44.15
N PRO A 614 3.55 -54.95 -43.60
CA PRO A 614 3.67 -54.67 -42.16
C PRO A 614 2.72 -53.55 -41.71
N GLY A 615 2.31 -53.58 -40.44
CA GLY A 615 1.42 -52.57 -39.84
C GLY A 615 -0.05 -52.70 -40.26
N GLY A 616 -0.87 -51.71 -39.87
CA GLY A 616 -2.30 -51.64 -40.21
C GLY A 616 -3.26 -52.26 -39.17
N ARG A 617 -4.32 -51.53 -38.83
CA ARG A 617 -5.44 -52.01 -37.99
C ARG A 617 -6.54 -52.60 -38.87
N ALA A 618 -7.42 -53.41 -38.27
CA ALA A 618 -8.63 -53.93 -38.93
C ALA A 618 -8.43 -54.72 -40.25
N LYS A 619 -7.34 -55.48 -40.38
CA LYS A 619 -7.07 -56.36 -41.54
C LYS A 619 -8.22 -57.32 -41.86
N ASP A 620 -8.94 -57.82 -40.86
CA ASP A 620 -10.08 -58.71 -41.11
C ASP A 620 -11.26 -58.01 -41.83
N LYS A 621 -11.43 -56.68 -41.64
CA LYS A 621 -12.39 -55.90 -42.44
C LYS A 621 -12.00 -55.87 -43.92
N ARG A 622 -10.70 -55.67 -44.22
CA ARG A 622 -10.19 -55.59 -45.60
C ARG A 622 -10.26 -56.95 -46.31
N LYS A 623 -10.06 -58.07 -45.59
CA LYS A 623 -10.33 -59.42 -46.12
C LYS A 623 -11.78 -59.58 -46.57
N ASN A 624 -12.73 -59.14 -45.74
CA ASN A 624 -14.15 -59.18 -46.09
C ASN A 624 -14.47 -58.26 -47.29
N TRP A 625 -13.86 -57.07 -47.37
CA TRP A 625 -14.00 -56.19 -48.53
C TRP A 625 -13.52 -56.85 -49.82
N ILE A 626 -12.36 -57.52 -49.81
CA ILE A 626 -11.86 -58.27 -50.96
C ILE A 626 -12.85 -59.36 -51.41
N GLU A 627 -13.41 -60.12 -50.47
CA GLU A 627 -14.40 -61.17 -50.80
C GLU A 627 -15.68 -60.60 -51.41
N LEU A 628 -16.15 -59.46 -50.91
CA LEU A 628 -17.33 -58.78 -51.45
C LEU A 628 -17.07 -58.21 -52.85
N LEU A 629 -15.94 -57.50 -53.03
CA LEU A 629 -15.54 -56.94 -54.32
C LEU A 629 -15.32 -58.01 -55.40
N LYS A 630 -14.75 -59.17 -55.06
CA LYS A 630 -14.61 -60.33 -55.99
C LYS A 630 -15.93 -60.91 -56.49
N ASN A 631 -17.01 -60.68 -55.75
CA ASN A 631 -18.36 -61.13 -56.08
C ASN A 631 -19.25 -59.99 -56.60
N ASP A 632 -18.65 -58.90 -57.08
CA ASP A 632 -19.34 -57.69 -57.57
C ASP A 632 -20.31 -57.08 -56.54
N LYS A 633 -19.98 -57.18 -55.25
CA LYS A 633 -20.75 -56.57 -54.15
C LYS A 633 -19.99 -55.40 -53.57
N ASP A 634 -20.64 -54.24 -53.51
CA ASP A 634 -20.11 -53.03 -52.88
C ASP A 634 -20.11 -53.17 -51.34
N PRO A 635 -18.94 -53.20 -50.67
CA PRO A 635 -18.87 -53.27 -49.22
C PRO A 635 -19.02 -51.89 -48.53
N PHE A 636 -19.03 -50.79 -49.28
CA PHE A 636 -18.95 -49.42 -48.76
C PHE A 636 -20.33 -48.77 -48.64
N THR A 637 -21.17 -49.33 -47.76
CA THR A 637 -22.44 -48.69 -47.39
C THR A 637 -22.21 -47.37 -46.62
N ASP A 638 -23.20 -46.49 -46.59
CA ASP A 638 -23.08 -45.22 -45.86
C ASP A 638 -22.77 -45.41 -44.37
N GLN A 639 -23.26 -46.51 -43.78
CA GLN A 639 -22.92 -46.89 -42.40
C GLN A 639 -21.43 -47.26 -42.28
N VAL A 640 -20.91 -48.06 -43.20
CA VAL A 640 -19.49 -48.46 -43.20
C VAL A 640 -18.59 -47.24 -43.37
N LEU A 641 -18.93 -46.33 -44.27
CA LEU A 641 -18.17 -45.09 -44.47
C LEU A 641 -18.22 -44.17 -43.24
N GLU A 642 -19.36 -44.08 -42.55
CA GLU A 642 -19.45 -43.30 -41.31
C GLU A 642 -18.57 -43.86 -40.19
N GLU A 643 -18.49 -45.19 -40.06
CA GLU A 643 -17.62 -45.86 -39.09
C GLU A 643 -16.13 -45.60 -39.37
N LEU A 644 -15.74 -45.51 -40.65
CA LEU A 644 -14.35 -45.27 -41.06
C LEU A 644 -13.84 -43.87 -40.74
N LYS A 645 -14.70 -42.90 -40.42
CA LYS A 645 -14.27 -41.56 -39.98
C LYS A 645 -13.52 -41.57 -38.65
N TYR A 646 -13.73 -42.62 -37.84
CA TYR A 646 -13.18 -42.76 -36.49
C TYR A 646 -12.07 -43.82 -36.40
N GLU A 647 -11.73 -44.46 -37.52
CA GLU A 647 -10.67 -45.48 -37.65
C GLU A 647 -9.35 -44.84 -38.07
#